data_AF-A0A419WF70-F1
#
_entry.id   AF-A0A419WF70-F1
#
_cell.length_a   1.000
_cell.length_b   1.000
_cell.length_c   1.000
_cell.angle_alpha   90.00
_cell.angle_beta   90.00
_cell.angle_gamma   90.00
#
_symmetry.space_group_name_H-M   'P 1'
#
loop_
_entity.id
_entity.type
_entity.pdbx_description
1 polymer ?
#
loop_
_entity_poly.entity_id
_entity_poly.type
_entity_poly.pdbx_seq_one_letter_code
_entity_poly.pdbx_strand_id
1 'polypeptide(L)'
;MAHGPHHSRSDRSAERASDAESDGADRARADAFADSPIDRRTFLSLSAATGAALALPGAATADVSGEPLTDEYAFVVNHTPDDYEAATVVEFANREALEAFADEYAAAPDPDLSRAPKAVTRESPTPAAHAHLTADEVEDVLELDGVELMDFSPGANPWWKLEDPYADGVFPPVEEARNFVSYRETAQGLAHLESTFPDRVRVHTLRESPGWPNRYTGEDPDSQDIYVVDVTNDVRDDESFAEKEKAVFSLSIHGDERAGVEAGCRLIEDLARGDADDFAGLLDEIAIVFVFTNPDGWVSRTPQFEIPWGETQTNFRRGNASRVDESPIDTNRQYPTMGWVDPAFWPAEPEDAPDVRPGYEDEGLGYADVVPDSLAIVEHFRGYENVEYLCDYHGMYTADHMVFNLETNAPFDHAGTHDLDEVNIRIGEGMVDEWGGIDAVSDALATSGEEMYGVPAVPDGDSYDGLFDWGTIYDSLAYQVTGAFLGWAGQPEEFGGLGAVTVAPEIVRANHFSEAEIEWKPYVERHLARAYRISMREYAEMTAADTSATVATGGRDTAYVTSDKLTRSSADLPHTDDHPGNGRGRGRDRATAVRRRHDVVQPGPGDRGRVAAQTTDRSHSLSIHLAGVAGASEGVVRVRNPAGNVVHELDLGERTAPDAPGRPHDFEGWFVDRPEAGQWEVEVEADAEIEADVTILESDDEYPDPEEVLGYEQREYTVNPMQFFADLEPFLEDGKMDGLRVHDVRIGRLLRGNSGKRRYDKLVVSHDDGIDDPQYLEAIEAFVEAGGDLVLTDTGVNLLAELDVGDAAAIEADDVETIDVQFANLDDRDFDHRLLAGIRPRQREMWKGSQLGYTTGVDQPATVVDRDAFESAGGDVAGTTGGEDRVGAGTLEADDAEINVLGSILPPARQTVLHPFGMADYAVSFMGHTLICNALGFEQRRYRNGELVRTYGKIR
;
A
#
# COMPACT_ATOMS: atom_id res chain seq x y z
N MET A 1 22.58 -43.81 -44.17
CA MET A 1 21.96 -43.30 -45.41
C MET A 1 21.31 -41.98 -45.02
N ALA A 2 21.98 -40.82 -45.12
CA ALA A 2 22.15 -39.95 -46.31
C ALA A 2 20.79 -39.44 -46.82
N HIS A 3 20.43 -38.15 -46.96
CA HIS A 3 21.07 -36.81 -47.04
C HIS A 3 20.01 -35.79 -46.50
N GLY A 4 20.26 -34.59 -45.95
CA GLY A 4 21.05 -33.45 -46.44
C GLY A 4 20.11 -32.25 -46.78
N PRO A 5 20.34 -31.00 -46.29
CA PRO A 5 19.40 -29.85 -46.31
C PRO A 5 19.69 -28.82 -47.42
N HIS A 6 18.83 -27.81 -47.63
CA HIS A 6 19.13 -26.64 -48.48
C HIS A 6 18.50 -25.32 -48.02
N HIS A 7 19.36 -24.34 -47.73
CA HIS A 7 19.15 -22.89 -47.84
C HIS A 7 19.10 -22.43 -49.31
N SER A 8 18.43 -21.30 -49.60
CA SER A 8 19.00 -20.26 -50.48
C SER A 8 18.30 -18.90 -50.37
N ARG A 9 19.10 -17.86 -50.13
CA ARG A 9 18.86 -16.43 -50.42
C ARG A 9 18.86 -16.15 -51.93
N SER A 10 18.15 -15.10 -52.38
CA SER A 10 18.62 -14.09 -53.37
C SER A 10 17.54 -12.99 -53.52
N ASP A 11 17.77 -11.73 -53.17
CA ASP A 11 18.43 -10.66 -53.95
C ASP A 11 17.78 -10.33 -55.32
N ARG A 12 17.18 -9.12 -55.46
CA ARG A 12 17.56 -8.04 -56.41
C ARG A 12 16.47 -6.96 -56.65
N SER A 13 16.79 -5.77 -56.17
CA SER A 13 16.75 -4.44 -56.80
C SER A 13 16.12 -4.21 -58.20
N ALA A 14 15.21 -3.20 -58.22
CA ALA A 14 15.16 -1.96 -59.02
C ALA A 14 14.95 -1.93 -60.57
N GLU A 15 13.95 -1.10 -60.99
CA GLU A 15 13.92 -0.04 -62.04
C GLU A 15 12.50 0.04 -62.69
N ARG A 16 11.65 1.03 -62.38
CA ARG A 16 11.48 2.43 -62.87
C ARG A 16 10.99 2.65 -64.33
N ALA A 17 10.07 3.62 -64.42
CA ALA A 17 9.57 4.45 -65.56
C ALA A 17 8.21 4.00 -66.16
N SER A 18 7.21 4.85 -66.43
CA SER A 18 7.05 6.33 -66.43
C SER A 18 5.58 6.73 -66.72
N ASP A 19 5.11 7.84 -66.11
CA ASP A 19 4.28 8.97 -66.66
C ASP A 19 2.90 8.70 -67.33
N ALA A 20 1.82 9.50 -67.21
CA ALA A 20 1.57 10.87 -66.72
C ALA A 20 0.03 11.18 -66.66
N GLU A 21 -0.32 12.26 -65.93
CA GLU A 21 -1.49 13.21 -66.05
C GLU A 21 -2.90 12.75 -65.58
N SER A 22 -3.72 13.52 -64.82
CA SER A 22 -3.77 14.97 -64.50
C SER A 22 -4.70 15.31 -63.31
N ASP A 23 -4.28 16.32 -62.53
CA ASP A 23 -5.02 17.47 -61.96
C ASP A 23 -6.20 17.36 -60.97
N GLY A 24 -6.01 18.01 -59.80
CA GLY A 24 -7.09 18.73 -59.11
C GLY A 24 -6.78 19.22 -57.68
N ALA A 25 -6.34 20.49 -57.58
CA ALA A 25 -6.43 21.40 -56.43
C ALA A 25 -5.37 21.33 -55.30
N ASP A 26 -4.24 21.97 -55.59
CA ASP A 26 -3.23 22.43 -54.65
C ASP A 26 -3.34 23.98 -54.51
N ARG A 27 -3.47 24.49 -53.28
CA ARG A 27 -3.13 25.88 -52.92
C ARG A 27 -2.68 25.98 -51.46
N ALA A 28 -1.35 25.97 -51.33
CA ALA A 28 -0.54 26.84 -50.49
C ALA A 28 -0.57 26.64 -48.96
N ARG A 29 0.20 25.65 -48.48
CA ARG A 29 1.07 25.86 -47.31
C ARG A 29 2.46 26.19 -47.85
N ALA A 30 2.93 27.40 -47.64
CA ALA A 30 4.30 27.78 -47.95
C ALA A 30 5.23 26.99 -47.02
N ASP A 31 6.11 26.16 -47.60
CA ASP A 31 7.16 25.47 -46.86
C ASP A 31 8.18 26.52 -46.40
N ALA A 32 8.19 26.81 -45.09
CA ALA A 32 8.98 27.89 -44.49
C ALA A 32 10.50 27.69 -44.63
N PHE A 33 10.95 26.53 -45.13
CA PHE A 33 12.35 26.16 -45.30
C PHE A 33 12.83 26.15 -46.77
N ALA A 34 11.96 26.48 -47.74
CA ALA A 34 12.29 26.35 -49.17
C ALA A 34 13.48 27.21 -49.64
N ASP A 35 13.79 28.31 -48.93
CA ASP A 35 14.90 29.21 -49.23
C ASP A 35 15.99 29.22 -48.12
N SER A 36 15.98 28.25 -47.20
CA SER A 36 16.97 28.12 -46.12
C SER A 36 18.02 27.04 -46.44
N PRO A 37 19.32 27.25 -46.14
CA PRO A 37 20.34 26.20 -46.23
C PRO A 37 20.16 25.09 -45.18
N ILE A 38 19.18 25.22 -44.29
CA ILE A 38 18.86 24.30 -43.21
C ILE A 38 17.47 23.72 -43.51
N ASP A 39 17.39 22.41 -43.74
CA ASP A 39 16.11 21.71 -43.94
C ASP A 39 15.38 21.49 -42.60
N ARG A 40 14.10 21.11 -42.64
CA ARG A 40 13.28 20.88 -41.44
C ARG A 40 13.90 19.85 -40.48
N ARG A 41 14.63 18.85 -40.99
CA ARG A 41 15.26 17.79 -40.17
C ARG A 41 16.52 18.31 -39.48
N THR A 42 17.27 19.16 -40.16
CA THR A 42 18.45 19.85 -39.65
C THR A 42 18.05 20.98 -38.70
N PHE A 43 16.93 21.67 -38.96
CA PHE A 43 16.35 22.65 -38.05
C PHE A 43 15.78 21.98 -36.80
N LEU A 44 15.12 20.82 -36.91
CA LEU A 44 14.69 20.04 -35.74
C LEU A 44 15.86 19.44 -34.98
N SER A 45 16.92 18.98 -35.66
CA SER A 45 18.16 18.52 -35.01
C SER A 45 18.93 19.65 -34.34
N LEU A 46 19.01 20.83 -34.95
CA LEU A 46 19.59 22.03 -34.33
C LEU A 46 18.66 22.63 -33.27
N SER A 47 17.34 22.51 -33.38
CA SER A 47 16.41 22.98 -32.35
C SER A 47 16.30 21.99 -31.19
N ALA A 48 16.59 20.71 -31.40
CA ALA A 48 16.80 19.73 -30.33
C ALA A 48 18.16 20.00 -29.65
N ALA A 49 19.23 20.22 -30.41
CA ALA A 49 20.55 20.54 -29.83
C ALA A 49 20.64 21.93 -29.19
N THR A 50 19.93 22.94 -29.73
CA THR A 50 19.91 24.31 -29.19
C THR A 50 18.76 24.52 -28.19
N GLY A 51 17.70 23.72 -28.29
CA GLY A 51 16.59 23.69 -27.32
C GLY A 51 16.99 22.96 -26.04
N ALA A 52 17.75 21.86 -26.13
CA ALA A 52 18.38 21.21 -24.98
C ALA A 52 19.36 22.15 -24.24
N ALA A 53 20.06 23.02 -24.96
CA ALA A 53 20.97 24.01 -24.38
C ALA A 53 20.28 25.26 -23.78
N LEU A 54 18.97 25.45 -24.00
CA LEU A 54 18.24 26.67 -23.58
C LEU A 54 16.99 26.39 -22.73
N ALA A 55 16.69 25.13 -22.42
CA ALA A 55 15.52 24.71 -21.65
C ALA A 55 15.87 23.87 -20.40
N LEU A 56 17.11 23.96 -19.90
CA LEU A 56 17.45 23.49 -18.56
C LEU A 56 17.19 24.63 -17.55
N PRO A 57 16.25 24.50 -16.61
CA PRO A 57 16.41 25.13 -15.31
C PRO A 57 17.66 24.52 -14.66
N GLY A 58 18.65 25.36 -14.31
CA GLY A 58 19.97 24.92 -13.86
C GLY A 58 21.00 25.00 -14.99
N ALA A 59 21.61 26.18 -15.14
CA ALA A 59 22.65 26.40 -16.13
C ALA A 59 23.93 25.64 -15.73
N ALA A 60 24.12 24.42 -16.24
CA ALA A 60 25.43 23.79 -16.22
C ALA A 60 26.40 24.68 -17.03
N THR A 61 27.40 25.28 -16.38
CA THR A 61 28.38 26.16 -17.04
C THR A 61 29.80 25.62 -17.03
N ALA A 62 30.01 24.51 -16.33
CA ALA A 62 31.28 23.82 -16.22
C ALA A 62 31.73 23.16 -17.54
N ASP A 63 33.05 23.13 -17.76
CA ASP A 63 33.73 22.43 -18.86
C ASP A 63 34.96 21.70 -18.30
N VAL A 64 34.71 20.88 -17.27
CA VAL A 64 35.73 20.10 -16.57
C VAL A 64 36.09 18.89 -17.43
N SER A 65 37.37 18.78 -17.77
CA SER A 65 37.90 17.63 -18.50
C SER A 65 39.32 17.30 -18.03
N GLY A 66 39.64 16.00 -17.99
CA GLY A 66 40.94 15.54 -17.54
C GLY A 66 41.15 14.07 -17.88
N GLU A 67 42.41 13.66 -18.05
CA GLU A 67 42.75 12.24 -18.28
C GLU A 67 42.30 11.31 -17.13
N PRO A 68 42.32 11.71 -15.85
CA PRO A 68 41.85 10.86 -14.75
C PRO A 68 40.32 10.71 -14.66
N LEU A 69 39.52 11.55 -15.34
CA LEU A 69 38.05 11.49 -15.23
C LEU A 69 37.49 10.34 -16.05
N THR A 70 36.55 9.59 -15.46
CA THR A 70 35.68 8.70 -16.25
C THR A 70 34.69 9.52 -17.08
N ASP A 71 34.20 8.92 -18.18
CA ASP A 71 33.18 9.55 -19.03
C ASP A 71 31.89 9.86 -18.25
N GLU A 72 31.49 8.98 -17.33
CA GLU A 72 30.31 9.16 -16.46
C GLU A 72 30.50 10.34 -15.51
N TYR A 73 31.67 10.44 -14.88
CA TYR A 73 31.95 11.52 -13.94
C TYR A 73 32.06 12.88 -14.65
N ALA A 74 32.74 12.91 -15.80
CA ALA A 74 32.79 14.10 -16.65
C ALA A 74 31.39 14.52 -17.12
N PHE A 75 30.49 13.56 -17.41
CA PHE A 75 29.10 13.88 -17.71
C PHE A 75 28.43 14.54 -16.51
N VAL A 76 28.47 13.92 -15.33
CA VAL A 76 27.78 14.43 -14.12
C VAL A 76 28.23 15.85 -13.81
N VAL A 77 29.53 16.09 -13.65
CA VAL A 77 30.07 17.41 -13.26
C VAL A 77 29.70 18.51 -14.27
N ASN A 78 29.61 18.18 -15.55
CA ASN A 78 29.30 19.15 -16.61
C ASN A 78 27.81 19.26 -16.94
N HIS A 79 26.94 18.47 -16.32
CA HIS A 79 25.49 18.46 -16.57
C HIS A 79 24.66 18.71 -15.29
N THR A 80 25.30 19.07 -14.19
CA THR A 80 24.67 19.53 -12.94
C THR A 80 24.97 21.01 -12.68
N PRO A 81 24.23 21.68 -11.78
CA PRO A 81 24.57 23.02 -11.31
C PRO A 81 25.99 23.10 -10.72
N ASP A 82 26.61 24.29 -10.78
CA ASP A 82 28.01 24.48 -10.32
C ASP A 82 28.20 24.18 -8.82
N ASP A 83 27.15 24.31 -8.00
CA ASP A 83 27.12 24.04 -6.56
C ASP A 83 26.72 22.59 -6.21
N TYR A 84 26.44 21.75 -7.21
CA TYR A 84 26.18 20.33 -6.98
C TYR A 84 27.45 19.62 -6.49
N GLU A 85 27.39 19.02 -5.29
CA GLU A 85 28.49 18.23 -4.74
C GLU A 85 28.41 16.77 -5.23
N ALA A 86 29.09 16.47 -6.34
CA ALA A 86 29.12 15.12 -6.90
C ALA A 86 29.84 14.14 -5.96
N ALA A 87 29.23 12.98 -5.71
CA ALA A 87 29.86 11.91 -4.95
C ALA A 87 30.96 11.26 -5.80
N THR A 88 32.21 11.39 -5.36
CA THR A 88 33.40 11.09 -6.17
C THR A 88 34.31 10.13 -5.43
N VAL A 89 34.75 9.08 -6.11
CA VAL A 89 35.88 8.28 -5.67
C VAL A 89 37.13 8.68 -6.43
N VAL A 90 38.25 8.82 -5.74
CA VAL A 90 39.54 9.25 -6.26
C VAL A 90 40.60 8.22 -5.91
N GLU A 91 41.34 7.73 -6.90
CA GLU A 91 42.50 6.84 -6.71
C GLU A 91 43.81 7.60 -6.90
N PHE A 92 44.78 7.34 -6.01
CA PHE A 92 46.06 8.03 -5.99
C PHE A 92 47.22 7.06 -6.21
N ALA A 93 48.22 7.52 -6.96
CA ALA A 93 49.43 6.76 -7.28
C ALA A 93 50.24 6.34 -6.03
N ASN A 94 50.13 7.10 -4.93
CA ASN A 94 50.84 6.85 -3.69
C ASN A 94 50.27 7.64 -2.50
N ARG A 95 50.78 7.31 -1.30
CA ARG A 95 50.40 7.96 -0.03
C ARG A 95 50.66 9.47 0.02
N GLU A 96 51.71 9.97 -0.63
CA GLU A 96 52.04 11.40 -0.61
C GLU A 96 50.97 12.21 -1.36
N ALA A 97 50.49 11.69 -2.50
CA ALA A 97 49.38 12.30 -3.24
C ALA A 97 48.06 12.25 -2.45
N LEU A 98 47.76 11.12 -1.78
CA LEU A 98 46.61 11.01 -0.89
C LEU A 98 46.68 12.00 0.30
N GLU A 99 47.85 12.14 0.93
CA GLU A 99 48.07 13.09 2.04
C GLU A 99 47.88 14.54 1.57
N ALA A 100 48.31 14.88 0.35
CA ALA A 100 48.08 16.21 -0.23
C ALA A 100 46.59 16.52 -0.41
N PHE A 101 45.80 15.56 -0.91
CA PHE A 101 44.34 15.69 -0.98
C PHE A 101 43.70 15.80 0.41
N ALA A 102 44.13 14.94 1.34
CA ALA A 102 43.55 14.88 2.68
C ALA A 102 43.79 16.17 3.48
N ASP A 103 44.95 16.81 3.31
CA ASP A 103 45.28 18.08 3.96
C ASP A 103 44.29 19.21 3.59
N GLU A 104 43.63 19.12 2.43
CA GLU A 104 42.68 20.11 1.93
C GLU A 104 41.22 19.72 2.20
N TYR A 105 40.83 18.49 1.89
CA TYR A 105 39.41 18.08 1.86
C TYR A 105 39.00 17.14 2.98
N ALA A 106 39.93 16.40 3.60
CA ALA A 106 39.56 15.45 4.65
C ALA A 106 39.21 16.19 5.94
N ALA A 107 38.02 15.92 6.45
CA ALA A 107 37.58 16.40 7.75
C ALA A 107 37.51 15.23 8.72
N ALA A 108 37.81 15.49 10.00
CA ALA A 108 37.51 14.51 11.04
C ALA A 108 35.99 14.27 11.07
N PRO A 109 35.52 13.01 11.17
CA PRO A 109 34.12 12.72 11.40
C PRO A 109 33.65 13.42 12.66
N ASP A 110 32.60 14.22 12.53
CA ASP A 110 31.92 14.85 13.67
C ASP A 110 30.53 14.23 13.76
N PRO A 111 30.26 13.45 14.83
CA PRO A 111 28.99 12.73 14.98
C PRO A 111 27.78 13.65 15.19
N ASP A 112 28.01 14.94 15.45
CA ASP A 112 26.96 15.96 15.62
C ASP A 112 26.71 16.75 14.31
N LEU A 113 27.37 16.40 13.19
CA LEU A 113 27.08 17.02 11.90
C LEU A 113 25.77 16.52 11.30
N SER A 114 25.04 17.43 10.68
CA SER A 114 23.83 17.13 9.91
C SER A 114 24.10 16.34 8.62
N ARG A 115 25.37 16.16 8.22
CA ARG A 115 25.78 15.48 6.98
C ARG A 115 27.09 14.72 7.15
N ALA A 116 27.34 13.77 6.24
CA ALA A 116 28.61 13.05 6.17
C ALA A 116 29.81 14.01 5.95
N PRO A 117 31.03 13.65 6.39
CA PRO A 117 32.24 14.46 6.17
C PRO A 117 32.45 14.78 4.68
N LYS A 118 33.06 15.93 4.34
CA LYS A 118 33.32 16.31 2.94
C LYS A 118 34.11 15.24 2.20
N ALA A 119 35.17 14.71 2.81
CA ALA A 119 35.95 13.59 2.28
C ALA A 119 36.40 12.61 3.37
N VAL A 120 36.57 11.35 2.97
CA VAL A 120 37.17 10.26 3.74
C VAL A 120 38.27 9.59 2.92
N THR A 121 39.24 8.95 3.58
CA THR A 121 40.40 8.36 2.91
C THR A 121 40.63 6.91 3.34
N ARG A 122 41.29 6.16 2.46
CA ARG A 122 41.68 4.76 2.65
C ARG A 122 43.10 4.54 2.12
N GLU A 123 43.99 3.97 2.92
CA GLU A 123 45.39 3.70 2.50
C GLU A 123 45.56 2.35 1.77
N SER A 124 44.64 1.39 1.98
CA SER A 124 44.74 0.01 1.49
C SER A 124 43.34 -0.52 1.16
N PRO A 125 43.14 -1.34 0.10
CA PRO A 125 44.11 -1.98 -0.80
C PRO A 125 44.90 -0.99 -1.69
N THR A 126 44.27 0.11 -2.10
CA THR A 126 44.89 1.21 -2.85
C THR A 126 44.70 2.55 -2.11
N PRO A 127 45.67 3.49 -2.20
CA PRO A 127 45.49 4.84 -1.67
C PRO A 127 44.35 5.55 -2.40
N ALA A 128 43.25 5.80 -1.71
CA ALA A 128 42.04 6.36 -2.30
C ALA A 128 41.33 7.33 -1.35
N ALA A 129 40.48 8.18 -1.91
CA ALA A 129 39.57 9.03 -1.17
C ALA A 129 38.16 8.96 -1.78
N HIS A 130 37.14 9.18 -0.93
CA HIS A 130 35.78 9.46 -1.38
C HIS A 130 35.40 10.83 -0.88
N ALA A 131 34.85 11.68 -1.75
CA ALA A 131 34.52 13.06 -1.45
C ALA A 131 33.27 13.52 -2.20
N HIS A 132 32.57 14.49 -1.63
CA HIS A 132 31.51 15.22 -2.33
C HIS A 132 32.12 16.49 -2.93
N LEU A 133 32.37 16.57 -4.23
CA LEU A 133 33.12 17.67 -4.85
C LEU A 133 32.24 18.48 -5.81
N THR A 134 32.32 19.81 -5.74
CA THR A 134 31.74 20.70 -6.76
C THR A 134 32.62 20.75 -8.01
N ALA A 135 32.10 21.26 -9.13
CA ALA A 135 32.87 21.38 -10.38
C ALA A 135 34.21 22.11 -10.19
N ASP A 136 34.22 23.23 -9.47
CA ASP A 136 35.43 23.99 -9.13
C ASP A 136 36.42 23.13 -8.32
N GLU A 137 35.93 22.39 -7.33
CA GLU A 137 36.78 21.51 -6.51
C GLU A 137 37.33 20.33 -7.33
N VAL A 138 36.62 19.86 -8.37
CA VAL A 138 37.16 18.86 -9.30
C VAL A 138 38.34 19.41 -10.08
N GLU A 139 38.25 20.67 -10.55
CA GLU A 139 39.38 21.33 -11.23
C GLU A 139 40.59 21.44 -10.31
N ASP A 140 40.39 21.85 -9.05
CA ASP A 140 41.45 21.93 -8.05
C ASP A 140 42.12 20.57 -7.80
N VAL A 141 41.34 19.49 -7.67
CA VAL A 141 41.88 18.13 -7.48
C VAL A 141 42.64 17.65 -8.72
N LEU A 142 42.22 18.03 -9.92
CA LEU A 142 42.93 17.70 -11.16
C LEU A 142 44.30 18.40 -11.28
N GLU A 143 44.53 19.49 -10.56
CA GLU A 143 45.84 20.14 -10.48
C GLU A 143 46.82 19.38 -9.56
N LEU A 144 46.34 18.43 -8.74
CA LEU A 144 47.20 17.63 -7.87
C LEU A 144 48.01 16.59 -8.65
N ASP A 145 49.31 16.51 -8.34
CA ASP A 145 50.18 15.47 -8.88
C ASP A 145 49.83 14.09 -8.29
N GLY A 146 49.56 13.10 -9.15
CA GLY A 146 49.39 11.70 -8.73
C GLY A 146 47.95 11.22 -8.55
N VAL A 147 46.96 11.96 -9.04
CA VAL A 147 45.59 11.47 -9.25
C VAL A 147 45.57 10.53 -10.46
N GLU A 148 45.13 9.29 -10.27
CA GLU A 148 45.11 8.25 -11.31
C GLU A 148 43.70 8.01 -11.87
N LEU A 149 42.66 8.16 -11.03
CA LEU A 149 41.26 7.96 -11.39
C LEU A 149 40.37 8.92 -10.59
N MET A 150 39.33 9.44 -11.23
CA MET A 150 38.17 10.07 -10.59
C MET A 150 36.90 9.52 -11.23
N ASP A 151 36.03 8.93 -10.43
CA ASP A 151 34.76 8.35 -10.90
C ASP A 151 33.57 8.78 -10.02
N PHE A 152 32.38 8.84 -10.61
CA PHE A 152 31.14 9.15 -9.93
C PHE A 152 30.70 7.93 -9.10
N SER A 153 30.75 8.03 -7.78
CA SER A 153 30.48 6.91 -6.86
C SER A 153 29.42 7.32 -5.84
N PRO A 154 28.14 7.41 -6.25
CA PRO A 154 27.03 7.59 -5.33
C PRO A 154 26.82 6.31 -4.51
N GLY A 155 26.22 6.43 -3.32
CA GLY A 155 25.93 5.29 -2.45
C GLY A 155 26.45 5.43 -1.03
N ALA A 156 26.18 4.41 -0.23
CA ALA A 156 26.56 4.34 1.18
C ALA A 156 28.04 3.97 1.33
N ASN A 157 28.50 2.93 0.63
CA ASN A 157 29.88 2.47 0.64
C ASN A 157 30.75 3.40 -0.21
N PRO A 158 31.77 4.08 0.33
CA PRO A 158 32.64 4.97 -0.47
C PRO A 158 33.52 4.26 -1.51
N TRP A 159 33.66 2.93 -1.42
CA TRP A 159 34.71 2.19 -2.11
C TRP A 159 34.18 1.20 -3.16
N TRP A 160 32.85 1.12 -3.35
CA TRP A 160 32.19 0.05 -4.12
C TRP A 160 32.64 -0.07 -5.59
N LYS A 161 33.19 1.01 -6.16
CA LYS A 161 33.72 1.07 -7.53
C LYS A 161 35.21 0.78 -7.67
N LEU A 162 35.95 0.60 -6.57
CA LEU A 162 37.40 0.36 -6.60
C LEU A 162 37.74 -1.14 -6.61
N GLU A 163 39.04 -1.46 -6.75
CA GLU A 163 39.55 -2.81 -6.52
C GLU A 163 39.35 -3.24 -5.06
N ASP A 164 39.00 -4.53 -4.87
CA ASP A 164 38.63 -5.13 -3.59
C ASP A 164 37.67 -4.21 -2.78
N PRO A 165 36.49 -3.87 -3.35
CA PRO A 165 35.61 -2.83 -2.82
C PRO A 165 35.05 -3.17 -1.43
N TYR A 166 34.92 -4.47 -1.14
CA TYR A 166 34.19 -4.99 0.00
C TYR A 166 35.10 -5.55 1.10
N ALA A 167 36.35 -5.09 1.17
CA ALA A 167 37.30 -5.52 2.20
C ALA A 167 36.79 -5.27 3.63
N ASP A 168 36.01 -4.20 3.82
CA ASP A 168 35.46 -3.78 5.11
C ASP A 168 33.93 -4.03 5.22
N GLY A 169 33.31 -4.58 4.19
CA GLY A 169 31.86 -4.71 4.07
C GLY A 169 31.30 -4.24 2.72
N VAL A 170 30.08 -4.67 2.39
CA VAL A 170 29.26 -4.28 1.26
C VAL A 170 28.50 -3.01 1.58
N PHE A 171 27.70 -3.02 2.65
CA PHE A 171 26.91 -1.90 3.13
C PHE A 171 27.43 -1.46 4.51
N PRO A 172 28.13 -0.30 4.60
CA PRO A 172 28.68 0.14 5.87
C PRO A 172 27.60 0.48 6.89
N PRO A 173 27.92 0.48 8.20
CA PRO A 173 27.05 1.03 9.24
C PRO A 173 26.57 2.45 8.89
N VAL A 174 25.40 2.84 9.39
CA VAL A 174 24.77 4.13 9.06
C VAL A 174 25.71 5.32 9.37
N GLU A 175 26.45 5.26 10.47
CA GLU A 175 27.38 6.31 10.88
C GLU A 175 28.60 6.46 9.95
N GLU A 176 28.95 5.40 9.21
CA GLU A 176 30.08 5.35 8.29
C GLU A 176 29.66 5.54 6.82
N ALA A 177 28.34 5.41 6.54
CA ALA A 177 27.78 5.57 5.22
C ALA A 177 27.87 7.03 4.73
N ARG A 178 28.19 7.17 3.44
CA ARG A 178 28.38 8.47 2.78
C ARG A 178 27.06 9.07 2.30
N ASN A 179 26.11 8.22 1.97
CA ASN A 179 24.78 8.57 1.48
C ASN A 179 23.82 7.40 1.75
N PHE A 180 22.57 7.52 1.31
CA PHE A 180 21.69 6.37 1.11
C PHE A 180 22.36 5.33 0.21
N VAL A 181 22.05 4.07 0.43
CA VAL A 181 22.48 2.97 -0.44
C VAL A 181 21.95 3.26 -1.86
N SER A 182 22.83 3.17 -2.86
CA SER A 182 22.43 3.38 -4.25
C SER A 182 21.94 2.08 -4.91
N TYR A 183 21.12 2.20 -5.93
CA TYR A 183 20.61 1.03 -6.66
C TYR A 183 21.74 0.19 -7.30
N ARG A 184 22.69 0.84 -7.99
CA ARG A 184 23.84 0.14 -8.62
C ARG A 184 24.78 -0.48 -7.59
N GLU A 185 25.00 0.19 -6.46
CA GLU A 185 25.72 -0.37 -5.32
C GLU A 185 25.01 -1.62 -4.78
N THR A 186 23.67 -1.59 -4.67
CA THR A 186 22.87 -2.73 -4.22
C THR A 186 23.01 -3.91 -5.18
N ALA A 187 22.82 -3.70 -6.48
CA ALA A 187 22.96 -4.75 -7.48
C ALA A 187 24.34 -5.44 -7.42
N GLN A 188 25.42 -4.64 -7.37
CA GLN A 188 26.79 -5.17 -7.26
C GLN A 188 27.03 -5.86 -5.91
N GLY A 189 26.51 -5.29 -4.83
CA GLY A 189 26.61 -5.81 -3.47
C GLY A 189 25.92 -7.16 -3.32
N LEU A 190 24.68 -7.29 -3.80
CA LEU A 190 23.91 -8.53 -3.79
C LEU A 190 24.61 -9.63 -4.59
N ALA A 191 25.12 -9.31 -5.80
CA ALA A 191 25.90 -10.26 -6.59
C ALA A 191 27.17 -10.73 -5.87
N HIS A 192 27.84 -9.82 -5.14
CA HIS A 192 28.99 -10.18 -4.32
C HIS A 192 28.62 -11.06 -3.13
N LEU A 193 27.52 -10.76 -2.43
CA LEU A 193 27.04 -11.56 -1.30
C LEU A 193 26.63 -12.95 -1.74
N GLU A 194 25.90 -13.11 -2.85
CA GLU A 194 25.57 -14.42 -3.42
C GLU A 194 26.83 -15.22 -3.80
N SER A 195 27.81 -14.58 -4.46
CA SER A 195 29.06 -15.22 -4.86
C SER A 195 29.90 -15.67 -3.65
N THR A 196 29.90 -14.87 -2.58
CA THR A 196 30.73 -15.10 -1.38
C THR A 196 30.06 -16.07 -0.40
N PHE A 197 28.73 -15.99 -0.29
CA PHE A 197 27.90 -16.80 0.62
C PHE A 197 26.81 -17.57 -0.15
N PRO A 198 27.18 -18.40 -1.15
CA PRO A 198 26.22 -19.01 -2.08
C PRO A 198 25.28 -20.02 -1.41
N ASP A 199 25.67 -20.57 -0.26
CA ASP A 199 24.86 -21.49 0.53
C ASP A 199 23.81 -20.75 1.39
N ARG A 200 23.96 -19.42 1.54
CA ARG A 200 23.07 -18.59 2.37
C ARG A 200 22.23 -17.59 1.62
N VAL A 201 22.75 -17.06 0.52
CA VAL A 201 22.11 -16.02 -0.28
C VAL A 201 21.85 -16.55 -1.68
N ARG A 202 20.63 -16.33 -2.17
CA ARG A 202 20.23 -16.55 -3.57
C ARG A 202 19.55 -15.28 -4.07
N VAL A 203 20.04 -14.75 -5.19
CA VAL A 203 19.50 -13.52 -5.79
C VAL A 203 18.75 -13.91 -7.06
N HIS A 204 17.53 -13.41 -7.20
CA HIS A 204 16.73 -13.51 -8.41
C HIS A 204 16.62 -12.13 -9.04
N THR A 205 16.78 -12.09 -10.36
CA THR A 205 16.44 -10.95 -11.19
C THR A 205 15.17 -11.30 -11.94
N LEU A 206 14.11 -10.52 -11.74
CA LEU A 206 12.78 -10.82 -12.30
C LEU A 206 12.67 -10.30 -13.74
N ARG A 207 12.12 -9.10 -13.91
CA ARG A 207 12.07 -8.35 -15.16
C ARG A 207 12.51 -6.91 -14.90
N GLU A 208 12.64 -6.16 -15.99
CA GLU A 208 13.00 -4.75 -15.94
C GLU A 208 11.74 -3.88 -15.73
N SER A 209 11.91 -2.76 -15.03
CA SER A 209 10.91 -1.70 -14.80
C SER A 209 10.58 -0.91 -16.08
N PRO A 210 9.58 -0.01 -16.06
CA PRO A 210 9.32 0.89 -17.20
C PRO A 210 10.54 1.68 -17.66
N GLY A 211 11.33 2.22 -16.73
CA GLY A 211 12.60 2.89 -17.00
C GLY A 211 12.47 4.38 -17.38
N TRP A 212 13.42 5.19 -16.89
CA TRP A 212 13.55 6.60 -17.25
C TRP A 212 14.47 6.79 -18.46
N PRO A 213 14.36 7.88 -19.23
CA PRO A 213 15.39 8.22 -20.21
C PRO A 213 16.73 8.50 -19.52
N ASN A 214 17.82 7.90 -20.01
CA ASN A 214 19.16 8.09 -19.50
C ASN A 214 19.99 8.95 -20.47
N ARG A 215 20.30 10.18 -20.06
CA ARG A 215 21.04 11.16 -20.87
C ARG A 215 22.52 10.83 -21.04
N TYR A 216 23.09 10.01 -20.15
CA TYR A 216 24.48 9.58 -20.23
C TYR A 216 24.66 8.43 -21.22
N THR A 217 23.83 7.37 -21.12
CA THR A 217 23.92 6.20 -22.03
C THR A 217 23.23 6.47 -23.37
N GLY A 218 22.24 7.37 -23.40
CA GLY A 218 21.38 7.65 -24.54
C GLY A 218 20.25 6.63 -24.73
N GLU A 219 19.99 5.79 -23.72
CA GLU A 219 18.89 4.83 -23.69
C GLU A 219 17.58 5.52 -23.27
N ASP A 220 16.48 5.15 -23.92
CA ASP A 220 15.14 5.74 -23.72
C ASP A 220 14.08 4.71 -24.16
N PRO A 221 13.46 3.99 -23.21
CA PRO A 221 13.73 4.01 -21.76
C PRO A 221 15.01 3.23 -21.36
N ASP A 222 15.58 3.56 -20.20
CA ASP A 222 16.60 2.77 -19.48
C ASP A 222 15.94 2.04 -18.30
N SER A 223 15.44 0.84 -18.59
CA SER A 223 14.73 -0.04 -17.67
C SER A 223 15.68 -0.68 -16.65
N GLN A 224 15.22 -0.82 -15.40
CA GLN A 224 16.02 -1.31 -14.28
C GLN A 224 15.51 -2.67 -13.78
N ASP A 225 16.43 -3.58 -13.51
CA ASP A 225 16.12 -4.89 -12.92
C ASP A 225 15.41 -4.82 -11.55
N ILE A 226 14.50 -5.76 -11.34
CA ILE A 226 13.85 -6.00 -10.04
C ILE A 226 14.53 -7.19 -9.36
N TYR A 227 14.95 -6.98 -8.11
CA TYR A 227 15.67 -7.99 -7.33
C TYR A 227 14.79 -8.59 -6.23
N VAL A 228 14.89 -9.93 -6.10
CA VAL A 228 14.42 -10.69 -4.93
C VAL A 228 15.60 -11.44 -4.33
N VAL A 229 15.73 -11.43 -3.01
CA VAL A 229 16.85 -12.05 -2.30
C VAL A 229 16.33 -13.03 -1.26
N ASP A 230 16.66 -14.31 -1.45
CA ASP A 230 16.36 -15.36 -0.48
C ASP A 230 17.54 -15.54 0.46
N VAL A 231 17.26 -15.61 1.75
CA VAL A 231 18.25 -15.78 2.81
C VAL A 231 17.83 -16.88 3.80
N THR A 232 18.64 -17.94 3.90
CA THR A 232 18.48 -19.02 4.90
C THR A 232 19.80 -19.81 5.03
N ASN A 233 19.96 -20.75 5.96
CA ASN A 233 21.25 -21.45 6.13
C ASN A 233 21.62 -22.45 5.01
N ASP A 234 20.64 -22.85 4.21
CA ASP A 234 20.72 -23.89 3.17
C ASP A 234 19.92 -23.49 1.92
N VAL A 235 20.05 -22.23 1.49
CA VAL A 235 19.22 -21.63 0.43
C VAL A 235 19.30 -22.38 -0.91
N ARG A 236 20.30 -23.24 -1.13
CA ARG A 236 20.50 -24.04 -2.35
C ARG A 236 19.85 -25.43 -2.31
N ASP A 237 19.30 -25.83 -1.17
CA ASP A 237 18.48 -27.02 -1.05
C ASP A 237 17.02 -26.64 -1.34
N ASP A 238 16.58 -26.81 -2.59
CA ASP A 238 15.24 -26.41 -3.02
C ASP A 238 14.11 -27.14 -2.25
N GLU A 239 14.35 -28.37 -1.78
CA GLU A 239 13.36 -29.12 -1.00
C GLU A 239 13.25 -28.54 0.40
N SER A 240 14.39 -28.33 1.07
CA SER A 240 14.43 -27.68 2.39
C SER A 240 13.84 -26.26 2.35
N PHE A 241 14.23 -25.45 1.37
CA PHE A 241 13.73 -24.08 1.22
C PHE A 241 12.21 -24.03 1.01
N ALA A 242 11.66 -24.96 0.21
CA ALA A 242 10.22 -25.04 -0.01
C ALA A 242 9.46 -25.35 1.28
N GLU A 243 9.96 -26.27 2.11
CA GLU A 243 9.34 -26.69 3.39
C GLU A 243 9.37 -25.63 4.49
N LYS A 244 10.28 -24.64 4.44
CA LYS A 244 10.42 -23.60 5.47
C LYS A 244 9.30 -22.57 5.41
N GLU A 245 8.89 -22.07 6.56
CA GLU A 245 8.07 -20.86 6.66
C GLU A 245 8.87 -19.63 6.20
N LYS A 246 8.18 -18.65 5.61
CA LYS A 246 8.80 -17.49 4.97
C LYS A 246 8.31 -16.18 5.59
N ALA A 247 9.26 -15.31 5.92
CA ALA A 247 9.03 -13.89 6.19
C ALA A 247 9.48 -13.08 4.97
N VAL A 248 8.57 -12.29 4.39
CA VAL A 248 8.84 -11.48 3.20
C VAL A 248 8.90 -10.00 3.57
N PHE A 249 9.93 -9.29 3.13
CA PHE A 249 10.12 -7.86 3.36
C PHE A 249 10.23 -7.11 2.01
N SER A 250 9.23 -6.30 1.69
CA SER A 250 9.28 -5.31 0.60
C SER A 250 9.87 -4.01 1.12
N LEU A 251 10.89 -3.50 0.43
CA LEU A 251 11.77 -2.46 0.98
C LEU A 251 11.65 -1.10 0.30
N SER A 252 11.03 -1.04 -0.88
CA SER A 252 11.09 0.16 -1.73
C SER A 252 9.94 0.22 -2.71
N ILE A 253 8.70 0.00 -2.27
CA ILE A 253 7.54 0.14 -3.18
C ILE A 253 7.38 1.59 -3.60
N HIS A 254 7.62 2.52 -2.68
CA HIS A 254 7.88 3.90 -3.01
C HIS A 254 9.38 4.19 -2.96
N GLY A 255 9.91 4.77 -4.03
CA GLY A 255 11.36 4.95 -4.18
C GLY A 255 11.97 5.96 -3.20
N ASP A 256 11.15 6.87 -2.66
CA ASP A 256 11.48 7.93 -1.71
C ASP A 256 11.34 7.54 -0.23
N GLU A 257 10.75 6.38 0.08
CA GLU A 257 10.58 5.85 1.43
C GLU A 257 11.78 4.95 1.81
N ARG A 258 12.93 5.57 2.09
CA ARG A 258 14.25 4.89 2.08
C ARG A 258 14.56 3.99 3.28
N ALA A 259 13.91 4.20 4.42
CA ALA A 259 14.27 3.51 5.67
C ALA A 259 14.22 1.98 5.56
N GLY A 260 13.28 1.45 4.78
CA GLY A 260 13.16 0.01 4.48
C GLY A 260 14.41 -0.55 3.81
N VAL A 261 14.86 0.09 2.73
CA VAL A 261 16.11 -0.29 2.03
C VAL A 261 17.32 -0.20 2.93
N GLU A 262 17.45 0.89 3.69
CA GLU A 262 18.62 1.10 4.55
C GLU A 262 18.74 0.02 5.64
N ALA A 263 17.62 -0.39 6.24
CA ALA A 263 17.58 -1.50 7.19
C ALA A 263 17.81 -2.85 6.50
N GLY A 264 17.12 -3.11 5.40
CA GLY A 264 17.12 -4.39 4.69
C GLY A 264 18.47 -4.74 4.08
N CYS A 265 19.13 -3.83 3.35
CA CYS A 265 20.44 -4.10 2.74
C CYS A 265 21.50 -4.47 3.78
N ARG A 266 21.57 -3.73 4.90
CA ARG A 266 22.50 -4.03 6.00
C ARG A 266 22.17 -5.35 6.69
N LEU A 267 20.88 -5.65 6.86
CA LEU A 267 20.45 -6.92 7.43
C LEU A 267 20.80 -8.11 6.53
N ILE A 268 20.59 -8.02 5.21
CA ILE A 268 20.95 -9.09 4.25
C ILE A 268 22.42 -9.46 4.40
N GLU A 269 23.30 -8.46 4.50
CA GLU A 269 24.73 -8.67 4.68
C GLU A 269 25.07 -9.31 6.02
N ASP A 270 24.49 -8.82 7.12
CA ASP A 270 24.69 -9.42 8.45
C ASP A 270 24.23 -10.88 8.48
N LEU A 271 23.10 -11.20 7.87
CA LEU A 271 22.57 -12.57 7.76
C LEU A 271 23.51 -13.46 6.92
N ALA A 272 23.99 -12.94 5.79
CA ALA A 272 24.92 -13.64 4.91
C ALA A 272 26.21 -14.02 5.64
N ARG A 273 26.76 -13.09 6.44
CA ARG A 273 27.97 -13.33 7.26
C ARG A 273 27.72 -14.16 8.50
N GLY A 274 26.48 -14.19 8.99
CA GLY A 274 26.12 -14.78 10.27
C GLY A 274 26.45 -13.88 11.46
N ASP A 275 26.51 -12.56 11.24
CA ASP A 275 26.75 -11.54 12.26
C ASP A 275 25.42 -11.01 12.88
N ALA A 276 24.27 -11.37 12.28
CA ALA A 276 22.95 -11.11 12.84
C ALA A 276 22.59 -12.12 13.95
N ASP A 277 23.17 -11.95 15.15
CA ASP A 277 23.00 -12.87 16.29
C ASP A 277 21.52 -13.17 16.62
N ASP A 278 20.64 -12.16 16.56
CA ASP A 278 19.20 -12.27 16.83
C ASP A 278 18.44 -13.13 15.80
N PHE A 279 19.03 -13.39 14.63
CA PHE A 279 18.42 -14.15 13.54
C PHE A 279 19.12 -15.50 13.29
N ALA A 280 20.37 -15.65 13.72
CA ALA A 280 21.23 -16.76 13.31
C ALA A 280 20.64 -18.16 13.61
N GLY A 281 19.90 -18.28 14.72
CA GLY A 281 19.20 -19.52 15.09
C GLY A 281 17.90 -19.75 14.32
N LEU A 282 17.27 -18.69 13.80
CA LEU A 282 15.99 -18.76 13.10
C LEU A 282 16.15 -19.32 11.68
N LEU A 283 17.27 -19.01 11.01
CA LEU A 283 17.53 -19.42 9.62
C LEU A 283 17.66 -20.94 9.40
N ASP A 284 17.69 -21.75 10.46
CA ASP A 284 17.56 -23.20 10.34
C ASP A 284 16.11 -23.63 10.10
N GLU A 285 15.13 -22.84 10.57
CA GLU A 285 13.70 -23.15 10.59
C GLU A 285 12.92 -22.34 9.55
N ILE A 286 13.38 -21.13 9.22
CA ILE A 286 12.69 -20.20 8.31
C ILE A 286 13.59 -19.75 7.16
N ALA A 287 12.96 -19.14 6.15
CA ALA A 287 13.62 -18.34 5.15
C ALA A 287 13.14 -16.88 5.21
N ILE A 288 14.05 -15.95 4.95
CA ILE A 288 13.74 -14.53 4.84
C ILE A 288 13.91 -14.12 3.38
N VAL A 289 12.89 -13.48 2.82
CA VAL A 289 12.85 -13.04 1.43
C VAL A 289 12.76 -11.52 1.39
N PHE A 290 13.65 -10.86 0.64
CA PHE A 290 13.62 -9.41 0.46
C PHE A 290 13.27 -9.07 -0.99
N VAL A 291 12.43 -8.06 -1.21
CA VAL A 291 12.10 -7.57 -2.57
C VAL A 291 12.27 -6.06 -2.70
N PHE A 292 12.88 -5.65 -3.82
CA PHE A 292 13.13 -4.25 -4.18
C PHE A 292 12.21 -3.85 -5.34
N THR A 293 11.03 -3.35 -5.00
CA THR A 293 9.86 -3.28 -5.89
C THR A 293 9.87 -2.13 -6.89
N ASN A 294 10.37 -0.93 -6.53
CA ASN A 294 10.43 0.24 -7.42
C ASN A 294 11.87 0.76 -7.65
N PRO A 295 12.64 0.14 -8.56
CA PRO A 295 13.98 0.62 -8.89
C PRO A 295 13.97 1.96 -9.64
N ASP A 296 12.92 2.29 -10.40
CA ASP A 296 12.79 3.56 -11.12
C ASP A 296 12.73 4.76 -10.17
N GLY A 297 11.92 4.63 -9.12
CA GLY A 297 11.82 5.63 -8.06
C GLY A 297 13.14 5.84 -7.32
N TRP A 298 13.96 4.80 -7.24
CA TRP A 298 15.29 4.85 -6.63
C TRP A 298 16.33 5.55 -7.52
N VAL A 299 16.44 5.15 -8.79
CA VAL A 299 17.47 5.68 -9.71
C VAL A 299 17.21 7.13 -10.12
N SER A 300 15.97 7.59 -10.02
CA SER A 300 15.55 8.97 -10.34
C SER A 300 16.36 10.07 -9.66
N ARG A 301 17.01 9.76 -8.53
CA ARG A 301 17.89 10.69 -7.81
C ARG A 301 19.19 11.00 -8.56
N THR A 302 19.64 10.12 -9.46
CA THR A 302 20.97 10.26 -10.06
C THR A 302 20.95 11.16 -11.30
N PRO A 303 21.92 12.08 -11.48
CA PRO A 303 21.89 13.11 -12.54
C PRO A 303 21.86 12.59 -13.99
N GLN A 304 22.14 11.30 -14.21
CA GLN A 304 22.08 10.69 -15.53
C GLN A 304 20.64 10.58 -16.07
N PHE A 305 19.64 10.49 -15.19
CA PHE A 305 18.25 10.29 -15.62
C PHE A 305 17.55 11.63 -15.86
N GLU A 306 16.78 11.68 -16.94
CA GLU A 306 15.90 12.80 -17.22
C GLU A 306 14.55 12.55 -16.56
N ILE A 307 14.22 13.36 -15.57
CA ILE A 307 12.88 13.31 -14.98
C ILE A 307 12.02 14.37 -15.69
N PRO A 308 11.07 13.96 -16.55
CA PRO A 308 10.37 14.92 -17.40
C PRO A 308 9.33 15.74 -16.62
N TRP A 309 9.11 15.44 -15.34
CA TRP A 309 8.11 16.08 -14.48
C TRP A 309 8.59 16.26 -13.02
N GLY A 310 7.96 17.18 -12.30
CA GLY A 310 8.31 17.56 -10.93
C GLY A 310 9.47 18.56 -10.84
N GLU A 311 9.56 19.24 -9.69
CA GLU A 311 10.42 20.42 -9.53
C GLU A 311 11.90 20.09 -9.22
N THR A 312 12.17 18.94 -8.60
CA THR A 312 13.52 18.49 -8.22
C THR A 312 14.02 17.37 -9.15
N GLN A 313 15.01 17.69 -10.00
CA GLN A 313 15.53 16.77 -11.02
C GLN A 313 16.43 15.65 -10.45
N THR A 314 16.93 15.78 -9.22
CA THR A 314 17.87 14.84 -8.57
C THR A 314 17.38 14.40 -7.19
N ASN A 315 16.12 13.97 -7.10
CA ASN A 315 15.52 13.43 -5.89
C ASN A 315 14.88 12.06 -6.17
N PHE A 316 14.59 11.29 -5.11
CA PHE A 316 13.85 10.04 -5.25
C PHE A 316 12.41 10.30 -5.70
N ARG A 317 11.77 9.30 -6.30
CA ARG A 317 10.36 9.38 -6.72
C ARG A 317 9.54 8.29 -6.06
N ARG A 318 8.33 8.65 -5.66
CA ARG A 318 7.33 7.74 -5.10
C ARG A 318 6.94 6.64 -6.08
N GLY A 319 6.46 7.02 -7.26
CA GLY A 319 6.07 6.08 -8.33
C GLY A 319 7.25 5.58 -9.16
N ASN A 320 6.96 4.70 -10.13
CA ASN A 320 7.93 4.26 -11.13
C ASN A 320 7.96 5.24 -12.33
N ALA A 321 8.62 4.89 -13.43
CA ALA A 321 8.74 5.78 -14.59
C ALA A 321 7.49 5.85 -15.49
N SER A 322 6.44 5.07 -15.21
CA SER A 322 5.21 5.05 -16.00
C SER A 322 4.32 6.26 -15.74
N ARG A 323 3.69 6.73 -16.83
CA ARG A 323 2.68 7.80 -16.81
C ARG A 323 1.51 7.40 -17.70
N VAL A 324 0.30 7.55 -17.19
CA VAL A 324 -0.94 7.27 -17.93
C VAL A 324 -1.78 8.52 -17.91
N ASP A 325 -2.26 8.96 -19.07
CA ASP A 325 -3.08 10.17 -19.22
C ASP A 325 -2.45 11.44 -18.61
N GLU A 326 -1.12 11.54 -18.66
CA GLU A 326 -0.35 12.61 -18.02
C GLU A 326 -0.32 12.55 -16.47
N SER A 327 -0.61 11.40 -15.84
CA SER A 327 -0.46 11.22 -14.39
C SER A 327 0.52 10.09 -14.04
N PRO A 328 1.46 10.29 -13.09
CA PRO A 328 2.34 9.23 -12.62
C PRO A 328 1.53 8.15 -11.91
N ILE A 329 1.99 6.90 -11.96
CA ILE A 329 1.32 5.81 -11.26
C ILE A 329 1.87 5.60 -9.85
N ASP A 330 0.99 5.36 -8.88
CA ASP A 330 1.37 4.87 -7.55
C ASP A 330 1.56 3.35 -7.62
N THR A 331 2.79 2.88 -7.38
CA THR A 331 3.18 1.46 -7.43
C THR A 331 2.44 0.59 -6.41
N ASN A 332 1.92 1.16 -5.32
CA ASN A 332 1.11 0.48 -4.31
C ASN A 332 -0.41 0.55 -4.60
N ARG A 333 -0.80 0.72 -5.87
CA ARG A 333 -2.20 0.65 -6.34
C ARG A 333 -2.41 -0.30 -7.52
N GLN A 334 -1.38 -1.07 -7.89
CA GLN A 334 -1.35 -1.82 -9.15
C GLN A 334 -1.45 -3.34 -8.99
N TYR A 335 -1.77 -3.88 -7.82
CA TYR A 335 -1.82 -5.34 -7.60
C TYR A 335 -3.24 -5.91 -7.77
N PRO A 336 -3.40 -7.19 -8.15
CA PRO A 336 -4.71 -7.79 -8.44
C PRO A 336 -5.43 -8.23 -7.16
N THR A 337 -5.91 -7.26 -6.39
CA THR A 337 -6.61 -7.47 -5.12
C THR A 337 -8.07 -7.89 -5.32
N MET A 338 -8.55 -8.84 -4.52
CA MET A 338 -9.97 -9.20 -4.45
C MET A 338 -10.83 -8.02 -3.96
N GLY A 339 -12.12 -8.03 -4.31
CA GLY A 339 -13.04 -6.96 -3.98
C GLY A 339 -13.06 -5.83 -5.00
N TRP A 340 -13.41 -4.63 -4.57
CA TRP A 340 -13.52 -3.44 -5.42
C TRP A 340 -12.18 -3.09 -6.07
N VAL A 341 -12.17 -2.82 -7.37
CA VAL A 341 -11.03 -2.27 -8.12
C VAL A 341 -11.41 -0.90 -8.70
N ASP A 342 -10.57 0.11 -8.46
CA ASP A 342 -10.75 1.43 -9.09
C ASP A 342 -10.44 1.33 -10.61
N PRO A 343 -11.35 1.76 -11.50
CA PRO A 343 -11.13 1.74 -12.95
C PRO A 343 -9.96 2.61 -13.44
N ALA A 344 -9.41 3.50 -12.60
CA ALA A 344 -8.21 4.27 -12.90
C ALA A 344 -6.91 3.45 -12.76
N PHE A 345 -6.92 2.39 -11.95
CA PHE A 345 -5.73 1.58 -11.68
C PHE A 345 -5.43 0.57 -12.79
N TRP A 346 -4.23 -0.01 -12.73
CA TRP A 346 -3.68 -1.01 -13.65
C TRP A 346 -3.35 -2.30 -12.90
N PRO A 347 -4.36 -3.10 -12.48
CA PRO A 347 -4.12 -4.32 -11.73
C PRO A 347 -3.28 -5.32 -12.54
N ALA A 348 -2.10 -5.61 -12.03
CA ALA A 348 -1.04 -6.41 -12.61
C ALA A 348 -1.29 -7.90 -12.38
N GLU A 349 -2.33 -8.42 -13.02
CA GLU A 349 -2.61 -9.84 -13.06
C GLU A 349 -1.87 -10.48 -14.26
N PRO A 350 -0.80 -11.27 -14.08
CA PRO A 350 -0.06 -11.85 -15.20
C PRO A 350 -0.86 -12.92 -15.96
N GLU A 351 -1.81 -13.59 -15.32
CA GLU A 351 -2.67 -14.56 -15.99
C GLU A 351 -3.78 -13.83 -16.76
N ASP A 352 -3.80 -13.97 -18.08
CA ASP A 352 -4.81 -13.37 -18.97
C ASP A 352 -4.73 -11.84 -19.14
N ALA A 353 -3.61 -11.20 -18.76
CA ALA A 353 -3.35 -9.79 -19.10
C ALA A 353 -3.49 -9.55 -20.62
N PRO A 354 -4.33 -8.59 -21.06
CA PRO A 354 -4.45 -8.26 -22.47
C PRO A 354 -3.19 -7.53 -22.98
N ASP A 355 -2.82 -7.78 -24.24
CA ASP A 355 -1.72 -7.07 -24.93
C ASP A 355 -1.95 -5.55 -24.97
N VAL A 356 -3.21 -5.12 -25.07
CA VAL A 356 -3.63 -3.71 -25.01
C VAL A 356 -4.85 -3.63 -24.11
N ARG A 357 -4.83 -2.74 -23.11
CA ARG A 357 -5.95 -2.57 -22.19
C ARG A 357 -7.16 -1.95 -22.92
N PRO A 358 -8.39 -2.44 -22.69
CA PRO A 358 -9.59 -1.82 -23.24
C PRO A 358 -9.65 -0.31 -22.96
N GLY A 359 -9.95 0.47 -23.99
CA GLY A 359 -10.00 1.94 -23.92
C GLY A 359 -8.65 2.65 -24.10
N TYR A 360 -7.56 1.91 -24.36
CA TYR A 360 -6.23 2.45 -24.68
C TYR A 360 -5.72 1.97 -26.05
N GLU A 361 -6.63 1.63 -26.97
CA GLU A 361 -6.27 1.13 -28.30
C GLU A 361 -5.60 2.15 -29.20
N ASP A 362 -5.86 3.45 -28.99
CA ASP A 362 -5.27 4.53 -29.77
C ASP A 362 -3.80 4.79 -29.36
N GLU A 363 -3.49 4.59 -28.08
CA GLU A 363 -2.14 4.65 -27.49
C GLU A 363 -1.37 3.34 -27.66
N GLY A 364 -2.10 2.21 -27.76
CA GLY A 364 -1.52 0.87 -27.82
C GLY A 364 -0.92 0.40 -26.50
N LEU A 365 -1.40 0.92 -25.36
CA LEU A 365 -0.85 0.64 -24.03
C LEU A 365 -1.45 -0.64 -23.42
N GLY A 366 -0.58 -1.57 -23.03
CA GLY A 366 -0.91 -2.77 -22.25
C GLY A 366 -0.34 -2.72 -20.83
N TYR A 367 -0.69 -3.71 -20.02
CA TYR A 367 -0.17 -3.83 -18.65
C TYR A 367 1.35 -4.02 -18.61
N ALA A 368 1.93 -4.71 -19.59
CA ALA A 368 3.38 -4.90 -19.69
C ALA A 368 4.15 -3.61 -20.03
N ASP A 369 3.47 -2.57 -20.53
CA ASP A 369 4.09 -1.27 -20.80
C ASP A 369 4.04 -0.36 -19.55
N VAL A 370 3.00 -0.50 -18.73
CA VAL A 370 2.72 0.40 -17.61
C VAL A 370 3.19 -0.15 -16.26
N VAL A 371 2.96 -1.43 -16.00
CA VAL A 371 3.25 -2.12 -14.72
C VAL A 371 4.02 -3.45 -14.91
N PRO A 372 5.08 -3.49 -15.73
CA PRO A 372 5.89 -4.70 -15.91
C PRO A 372 6.52 -5.20 -14.61
N ASP A 373 6.77 -4.28 -13.68
CA ASP A 373 7.33 -4.53 -12.37
C ASP A 373 6.39 -5.32 -11.47
N SER A 374 5.18 -4.82 -11.28
CA SER A 374 4.15 -5.46 -10.46
C SER A 374 3.74 -6.80 -11.06
N LEU A 375 3.68 -6.92 -12.40
CA LEU A 375 3.43 -8.19 -13.09
C LEU A 375 4.50 -9.24 -12.76
N ALA A 376 5.77 -8.86 -12.81
CA ALA A 376 6.89 -9.75 -12.53
C ALA A 376 6.93 -10.18 -11.05
N ILE A 377 6.60 -9.27 -10.13
CA ILE A 377 6.49 -9.56 -8.70
C ILE A 377 5.36 -10.56 -8.43
N VAL A 378 4.15 -10.32 -8.95
CA VAL A 378 3.02 -11.26 -8.79
C VAL A 378 3.35 -12.64 -9.38
N GLU A 379 3.93 -12.68 -10.58
CA GLU A 379 4.34 -13.94 -11.23
C GLU A 379 5.37 -14.70 -10.39
N HIS A 380 6.35 -14.00 -9.80
CA HIS A 380 7.38 -14.63 -8.98
C HIS A 380 6.84 -15.14 -7.64
N PHE A 381 6.10 -14.32 -6.91
CA PHE A 381 5.65 -14.65 -5.56
C PHE A 381 4.60 -15.76 -5.52
N ARG A 382 3.82 -15.97 -6.60
CA ARG A 382 2.98 -17.18 -6.76
C ARG A 382 3.77 -18.49 -6.75
N GLY A 383 5.08 -18.43 -6.94
CA GLY A 383 5.98 -19.58 -6.82
C GLY A 383 6.35 -19.93 -5.38
N TYR A 384 6.07 -19.07 -4.40
CA TYR A 384 6.30 -19.37 -2.98
C TYR A 384 5.08 -20.03 -2.34
N GLU A 385 5.37 -20.98 -1.46
CA GLU A 385 4.43 -21.61 -0.52
C GLU A 385 4.87 -21.26 0.91
N ASN A 386 3.98 -21.38 1.91
CA ASN A 386 4.30 -21.17 3.34
C ASN A 386 4.84 -19.76 3.62
N VAL A 387 4.11 -18.73 3.16
CA VAL A 387 4.43 -17.32 3.48
C VAL A 387 3.60 -16.90 4.69
N GLU A 388 4.24 -16.88 5.85
CA GLU A 388 3.56 -16.54 7.11
C GLU A 388 3.33 -15.02 7.22
N TYR A 389 4.38 -14.23 7.00
CA TYR A 389 4.30 -12.77 7.03
C TYR A 389 4.81 -12.15 5.74
N LEU A 390 4.14 -11.09 5.29
CA LEU A 390 4.66 -10.19 4.29
C LEU A 390 4.49 -8.73 4.74
N CYS A 391 5.61 -8.03 4.85
CA CYS A 391 5.68 -6.66 5.35
C CYS A 391 6.19 -5.73 4.25
N ASP A 392 5.47 -4.63 4.01
CA ASP A 392 5.85 -3.60 3.03
C ASP A 392 6.26 -2.34 3.79
N TYR A 393 7.56 -2.03 3.79
CA TYR A 393 8.12 -0.96 4.60
C TYR A 393 7.97 0.38 3.88
N HIS A 394 7.26 1.30 4.54
CA HIS A 394 6.88 2.61 4.02
C HIS A 394 7.48 3.76 4.83
N GLY A 395 7.03 4.99 4.58
CA GLY A 395 7.43 6.17 5.31
C GLY A 395 6.36 7.26 5.32
N MET A 396 6.29 7.98 6.44
CA MET A 396 5.35 9.07 6.67
C MET A 396 6.08 10.35 7.09
N TYR A 397 5.37 11.48 7.00
CA TYR A 397 5.91 12.80 7.35
C TYR A 397 6.20 12.92 8.86
N THR A 398 5.19 13.30 9.63
CA THR A 398 5.19 13.40 11.10
C THR A 398 4.04 12.57 11.64
N ALA A 399 4.08 12.13 12.90
CA ALA A 399 2.99 11.44 13.60
C ALA A 399 3.11 11.55 15.12
N ASP A 400 2.03 11.20 15.81
CA ASP A 400 2.00 11.06 17.27
C ASP A 400 2.82 9.83 17.73
N HIS A 401 3.16 8.90 16.82
CA HIS A 401 4.07 7.78 17.08
C HIS A 401 5.22 7.77 16.06
N MET A 402 6.40 7.28 16.45
CA MET A 402 7.56 7.16 15.55
C MET A 402 7.29 6.13 14.45
N VAL A 403 6.69 4.99 14.78
CA VAL A 403 6.29 3.95 13.83
C VAL A 403 4.81 3.61 14.01
N PHE A 404 4.12 3.43 12.89
CA PHE A 404 2.84 2.73 12.85
C PHE A 404 2.98 1.40 12.14
N ASN A 405 2.29 0.37 12.61
CA ASN A 405 2.03 -0.80 11.80
C ASN A 405 0.56 -0.79 11.33
N LEU A 406 0.37 -0.70 10.02
CA LEU A 406 -0.94 -0.68 9.39
C LEU A 406 -1.40 -2.11 9.07
N GLU A 407 -2.46 -2.55 9.71
CA GLU A 407 -3.17 -3.78 9.35
C GLU A 407 -3.84 -3.57 7.99
N THR A 408 -3.53 -4.44 7.05
CA THR A 408 -3.92 -4.24 5.66
C THR A 408 -5.39 -4.58 5.46
N ASN A 409 -5.93 -4.19 4.31
CA ASN A 409 -7.31 -4.47 3.96
C ASN A 409 -7.59 -5.99 3.73
N ALA A 410 -6.60 -6.88 3.72
CA ALA A 410 -6.81 -8.32 3.53
C ALA A 410 -7.71 -8.97 4.61
N PRO A 411 -8.46 -10.03 4.27
CA PRO A 411 -9.23 -10.79 5.25
C PRO A 411 -8.30 -11.74 6.03
N PHE A 412 -8.42 -11.76 7.36
CA PHE A 412 -7.69 -12.68 8.22
C PHE A 412 -8.67 -13.52 9.04
N ASP A 413 -8.30 -14.77 9.30
CA ASP A 413 -9.04 -15.64 10.20
C ASP A 413 -8.71 -15.34 11.68
N HIS A 414 -9.18 -16.19 12.58
CA HIS A 414 -8.93 -16.04 14.01
C HIS A 414 -7.43 -16.11 14.36
N ALA A 415 -6.67 -17.01 13.73
CA ALA A 415 -5.25 -17.17 14.01
C ALA A 415 -4.48 -15.93 13.50
N GLY A 416 -4.65 -15.58 12.22
CA GLY A 416 -3.94 -14.45 11.60
C GLY A 416 -4.19 -13.11 12.31
N THR A 417 -5.43 -12.86 12.75
CA THR A 417 -5.78 -11.67 13.54
C THR A 417 -5.00 -11.59 14.87
N HIS A 418 -4.77 -12.74 15.49
CA HIS A 418 -4.05 -12.87 16.76
C HIS A 418 -2.51 -12.88 16.57
N ASP A 419 -2.02 -13.44 15.47
CA ASP A 419 -0.62 -13.35 15.03
C ASP A 419 -0.22 -11.91 14.77
N LEU A 420 -1.10 -11.14 14.12
CA LEU A 420 -0.94 -9.72 13.86
C LEU A 420 -0.84 -8.89 15.15
N ASP A 421 -1.72 -9.10 16.11
CA ASP A 421 -1.69 -8.32 17.36
C ASP A 421 -0.47 -8.65 18.23
N GLU A 422 -0.08 -9.92 18.33
CA GLU A 422 1.10 -10.34 19.10
C GLU A 422 2.40 -9.78 18.50
N VAL A 423 2.60 -9.85 17.18
CA VAL A 423 3.84 -9.32 16.59
C VAL A 423 3.96 -7.81 16.80
N ASN A 424 2.86 -7.07 16.71
CA ASN A 424 2.84 -5.63 16.97
C ASN A 424 3.20 -5.29 18.43
N ILE A 425 2.66 -6.05 19.40
CA ILE A 425 3.04 -5.89 20.81
C ILE A 425 4.55 -6.06 20.98
N ARG A 426 5.10 -7.12 20.40
CA ARG A 426 6.53 -7.43 20.50
C ARG A 426 7.42 -6.38 19.85
N ILE A 427 6.99 -5.79 18.72
CA ILE A 427 7.72 -4.69 18.08
C ILE A 427 7.78 -3.48 19.01
N GLY A 428 6.64 -3.09 19.60
CA GLY A 428 6.58 -2.00 20.56
C GLY A 428 7.44 -2.27 21.80
N GLU A 429 7.37 -3.47 22.38
CA GLU A 429 8.22 -3.89 23.49
C GLU A 429 9.71 -3.86 23.09
N GLY A 430 10.05 -4.32 21.89
CA GLY A 430 11.41 -4.32 21.35
C GLY A 430 11.98 -2.91 21.16
N MET A 431 11.15 -1.93 20.77
CA MET A 431 11.55 -0.51 20.69
C MET A 431 11.72 0.10 22.08
N VAL A 432 10.87 -0.25 23.04
CA VAL A 432 11.04 0.17 24.45
C VAL A 432 12.29 -0.47 25.07
N ASP A 433 12.61 -1.71 24.77
CA ASP A 433 13.83 -2.36 25.25
C ASP A 433 15.10 -1.70 24.68
N GLU A 434 15.03 -1.22 23.43
CA GLU A 434 16.13 -0.50 22.78
C GLU A 434 16.33 0.91 23.35
N TRP A 435 15.26 1.68 23.52
CA TRP A 435 15.33 3.12 23.79
C TRP A 435 14.83 3.55 25.17
N GLY A 436 14.03 2.72 25.82
CA GLY A 436 13.35 3.04 27.08
C GLY A 436 12.15 4.00 26.93
N GLY A 437 12.07 4.76 25.84
CA GLY A 437 11.03 5.74 25.54
C GLY A 437 11.47 6.72 24.44
N ILE A 438 10.56 7.58 23.97
CA ILE A 438 10.83 8.53 22.86
C ILE A 438 11.92 9.56 23.19
N ASP A 439 12.08 9.89 24.48
CA ASP A 439 13.11 10.82 24.98
C ASP A 439 14.54 10.45 24.54
N ALA A 440 14.82 9.17 24.27
CA ALA A 440 16.14 8.73 23.82
C ALA A 440 16.48 9.13 22.38
N VAL A 441 15.46 9.44 21.56
CA VAL A 441 15.59 9.79 20.14
C VAL A 441 14.98 11.15 19.80
N SER A 442 14.36 11.84 20.76
CA SER A 442 13.63 13.09 20.57
C SER A 442 14.46 14.20 19.96
N ASP A 443 15.73 14.37 20.37
CA ASP A 443 16.61 15.42 19.87
C ASP A 443 16.88 15.25 18.36
N ALA A 444 17.09 14.01 17.93
CA ALA A 444 17.29 13.68 16.52
C ALA A 444 16.00 13.91 15.70
N LEU A 445 14.85 13.49 16.22
CA LEU A 445 13.55 13.66 15.55
C LEU A 445 13.10 15.14 15.47
N ALA A 446 13.36 15.91 16.52
CA ALA A 446 13.09 17.35 16.57
C ALA A 446 13.99 18.11 15.58
N THR A 447 15.28 17.79 15.57
CA THR A 447 16.24 18.43 14.66
C THR A 447 15.90 18.11 13.20
N SER A 448 15.65 16.84 12.88
CA SER A 448 15.28 16.45 11.51
C SER A 448 13.94 17.04 11.08
N GLY A 449 12.96 17.13 11.99
CA GLY A 449 11.68 17.78 11.72
C GLY A 449 11.83 19.27 11.41
N GLU A 450 12.64 19.99 12.19
CA GLU A 450 12.91 21.41 11.94
C GLU A 450 13.63 21.61 10.59
N GLU A 451 14.64 20.78 10.30
CA GLU A 451 15.39 20.88 9.05
C GLU A 451 14.56 20.50 7.81
N MET A 452 13.70 19.48 7.91
CA MET A 452 12.95 18.94 6.77
C MET A 452 11.60 19.63 6.54
N TYR A 453 10.92 20.01 7.63
CA TYR A 453 9.54 20.53 7.58
C TYR A 453 9.38 21.89 8.27
N GLY A 454 10.45 22.47 8.83
CA GLY A 454 10.40 23.76 9.52
C GLY A 454 9.71 23.72 10.89
N VAL A 455 9.47 22.51 11.45
CA VAL A 455 8.79 22.32 12.74
C VAL A 455 9.48 21.22 13.55
N PRO A 456 9.85 21.46 14.83
CA PRO A 456 10.56 20.47 15.64
C PRO A 456 9.56 19.48 16.26
N ALA A 457 8.93 18.67 15.42
CA ALA A 457 7.92 17.70 15.84
C ALA A 457 8.57 16.48 16.51
N VAL A 458 8.05 16.06 17.66
CA VAL A 458 8.41 14.82 18.35
C VAL A 458 7.11 14.07 18.64
N PRO A 459 7.05 12.75 18.38
CA PRO A 459 5.92 11.92 18.77
C PRO A 459 5.55 12.07 20.26
N ASP A 460 4.26 12.17 20.57
CA ASP A 460 3.73 12.36 21.92
C ASP A 460 2.56 11.40 22.26
N GLY A 461 2.38 10.38 21.43
CA GLY A 461 1.37 9.35 21.56
C GLY A 461 1.49 8.52 22.84
N ASP A 462 0.38 7.91 23.23
CA ASP A 462 0.24 7.21 24.52
C ASP A 462 0.75 5.76 24.49
N SER A 463 0.77 5.12 23.31
CA SER A 463 1.24 3.76 23.13
C SER A 463 2.77 3.72 23.05
N TYR A 464 3.39 2.86 23.86
CA TYR A 464 4.85 2.70 23.96
C TYR A 464 5.63 4.01 24.03
N ASP A 465 5.09 5.00 24.76
CA ASP A 465 5.70 6.33 24.94
C ASP A 465 5.97 7.05 23.61
N GLY A 466 5.07 6.94 22.64
CA GLY A 466 5.19 7.58 21.32
C GLY A 466 6.15 6.85 20.36
N LEU A 467 6.68 5.68 20.72
CA LEU A 467 7.55 4.91 19.82
C LEU A 467 6.75 4.13 18.78
N PHE A 468 5.64 3.51 19.17
CA PHE A 468 4.94 2.54 18.33
C PHE A 468 3.44 2.47 18.61
N ASP A 469 2.66 2.35 17.55
CA ASP A 469 1.25 1.97 17.62
C ASP A 469 0.84 1.17 16.37
N TRP A 470 -0.34 0.54 16.41
CA TRP A 470 -0.87 -0.25 15.29
C TRP A 470 -2.39 -0.17 15.23
N GLY A 471 -2.94 -0.51 14.07
CA GLY A 471 -4.37 -0.57 13.79
C GLY A 471 -4.57 -0.69 12.29
N THR A 472 -5.81 -0.73 11.83
CA THR A 472 -6.06 -0.75 10.38
C THR A 472 -5.51 0.49 9.68
N ILE A 473 -5.43 0.46 8.34
CA ILE A 473 -5.08 1.64 7.54
C ILE A 473 -6.03 2.80 7.92
N TYR A 474 -7.32 2.53 8.13
CA TYR A 474 -8.26 3.53 8.60
C TYR A 474 -7.92 4.03 10.01
N ASP A 475 -7.64 3.15 10.97
CA ASP A 475 -7.37 3.55 12.35
C ASP A 475 -6.16 4.49 12.48
N SER A 476 -5.19 4.37 11.57
CA SER A 476 -3.94 5.13 11.62
C SER A 476 -3.92 6.33 10.67
N LEU A 477 -4.51 6.19 9.48
CA LEU A 477 -4.43 7.18 8.39
C LEU A 477 -5.80 7.66 7.88
N ALA A 478 -6.91 7.09 8.38
CA ALA A 478 -8.30 7.48 8.08
C ALA A 478 -8.79 7.21 6.64
N TYR A 479 -8.22 6.23 5.92
CA TYR A 479 -8.70 5.79 4.61
C TYR A 479 -8.56 4.28 4.38
N GLN A 480 -9.12 3.77 3.28
CA GLN A 480 -8.95 2.40 2.78
C GLN A 480 -8.35 2.42 1.36
N VAL A 481 -7.69 1.34 0.96
CA VAL A 481 -7.09 1.17 -0.36
C VAL A 481 -7.54 -0.11 -1.05
N THR A 482 -7.44 -0.09 -2.38
CA THR A 482 -7.43 -1.27 -3.25
C THR A 482 -6.19 -1.25 -4.14
N GLY A 483 -5.81 -2.39 -4.69
CA GLY A 483 -4.62 -2.52 -5.54
C GLY A 483 -3.29 -2.51 -4.80
N ALA A 484 -3.27 -2.55 -3.47
CA ALA A 484 -2.03 -2.57 -2.68
C ALA A 484 -1.35 -3.95 -2.71
N PHE A 485 -0.01 -3.97 -2.70
CA PHE A 485 0.77 -5.21 -2.70
C PHE A 485 0.35 -6.15 -1.56
N LEU A 486 0.23 -5.58 -0.37
CA LEU A 486 -0.18 -6.28 0.83
C LEU A 486 -1.61 -6.80 0.81
N GLY A 487 -2.52 -6.09 0.12
CA GLY A 487 -3.90 -6.52 -0.05
C GLY A 487 -3.98 -7.79 -0.91
N TRP A 488 -3.12 -7.88 -1.92
CA TRP A 488 -3.01 -9.07 -2.77
C TRP A 488 -2.30 -10.21 -2.05
N ALA A 489 -1.21 -9.92 -1.34
CA ALA A 489 -0.48 -10.95 -0.60
C ALA A 489 -1.31 -11.59 0.52
N GLY A 490 -2.16 -10.81 1.20
CA GLY A 490 -2.98 -11.33 2.31
C GLY A 490 -4.28 -12.02 1.88
N GLN A 491 -4.69 -11.91 0.61
CA GLN A 491 -5.89 -12.64 0.16
C GLN A 491 -5.61 -14.16 0.04
N PRO A 492 -6.64 -15.01 0.16
CA PRO A 492 -6.45 -16.46 0.09
C PRO A 492 -5.80 -16.94 -1.21
N GLU A 493 -5.00 -18.01 -1.14
CA GLU A 493 -4.31 -18.60 -2.30
C GLU A 493 -5.26 -19.01 -3.43
N GLU A 494 -6.49 -19.42 -3.11
CA GLU A 494 -7.51 -19.78 -4.12
C GLU A 494 -7.92 -18.60 -5.02
N PHE A 495 -7.73 -17.37 -4.55
CA PHE A 495 -7.91 -16.14 -5.32
C PHE A 495 -6.58 -15.60 -5.89
N GLY A 496 -5.51 -16.39 -5.83
CA GLY A 496 -4.19 -16.09 -6.40
C GLY A 496 -3.30 -15.19 -5.55
N GLY A 497 -3.63 -15.00 -4.26
CA GLY A 497 -2.77 -14.37 -3.25
C GLY A 497 -1.80 -15.35 -2.58
N LEU A 498 -1.28 -14.97 -1.40
CA LEU A 498 -0.34 -15.80 -0.62
C LEU A 498 -0.92 -16.30 0.71
N GLY A 499 -2.10 -15.83 1.12
CA GLY A 499 -2.67 -16.15 2.44
C GLY A 499 -1.85 -15.64 3.63
N ALA A 500 -0.93 -14.70 3.40
CA ALA A 500 0.00 -14.23 4.42
C ALA A 500 -0.66 -13.26 5.41
N VAL A 501 -0.15 -13.18 6.64
CA VAL A 501 -0.44 -12.07 7.55
C VAL A 501 0.32 -10.84 7.07
N THR A 502 -0.39 -9.82 6.58
CA THR A 502 0.21 -8.66 5.92
C THR A 502 0.11 -7.36 6.71
N VAL A 503 1.20 -6.59 6.73
CA VAL A 503 1.34 -5.34 7.49
C VAL A 503 2.17 -4.32 6.73
N ALA A 504 1.79 -3.04 6.81
CA ALA A 504 2.60 -1.93 6.30
C ALA A 504 3.19 -1.13 7.48
N PRO A 505 4.46 -1.32 7.85
CA PRO A 505 5.16 -0.41 8.74
C PRO A 505 5.36 0.95 8.09
N GLU A 506 4.93 2.01 8.76
CA GLU A 506 5.13 3.41 8.40
C GLU A 506 6.03 4.07 9.44
N ILE A 507 7.05 4.82 9.02
CA ILE A 507 7.98 5.50 9.94
C ILE A 507 8.07 6.99 9.66
N VAL A 508 8.08 7.79 10.72
CA VAL A 508 8.23 9.25 10.60
C VAL A 508 9.56 9.64 9.96
N ARG A 509 9.59 10.80 9.31
CA ARG A 509 10.77 11.37 8.62
C ARG A 509 11.24 10.58 7.40
N ALA A 510 10.47 9.59 6.95
CA ALA A 510 10.78 8.81 5.76
C ALA A 510 9.84 9.16 4.59
N ASN A 511 9.42 10.42 4.48
CA ASN A 511 8.63 10.97 3.38
C ASN A 511 8.95 12.47 3.20
N HIS A 512 8.64 13.09 2.05
CA HIS A 512 9.11 14.45 1.74
C HIS A 512 8.07 15.31 1.01
N PHE A 513 8.11 16.63 1.24
CA PHE A 513 7.35 17.58 0.43
C PHE A 513 7.99 17.70 -0.97
N SER A 514 7.20 18.01 -2.00
CA SER A 514 7.65 18.04 -3.40
C SER A 514 8.85 18.95 -3.67
N GLU A 515 9.02 20.01 -2.87
CA GLU A 515 10.13 20.97 -2.97
C GLU A 515 11.37 20.59 -2.13
N ALA A 516 11.25 19.63 -1.20
CA ALA A 516 12.31 19.28 -0.26
C ALA A 516 13.20 18.16 -0.82
N GLU A 517 14.52 18.38 -0.87
CA GLU A 517 15.45 17.32 -1.20
C GLU A 517 15.57 16.33 -0.02
N ILE A 518 15.46 15.04 -0.31
CA ILE A 518 15.75 14.01 0.70
C ILE A 518 17.27 13.96 0.86
N GLU A 519 17.79 14.28 2.04
CA GLU A 519 19.22 14.29 2.32
C GLU A 519 19.61 13.19 3.29
N TRP A 520 20.81 12.63 3.11
CA TRP A 520 21.34 11.63 4.03
C TRP A 520 21.78 12.27 5.34
N LYS A 521 21.11 11.88 6.44
CA LYS A 521 21.35 12.44 7.78
C LYS A 521 21.63 11.31 8.78
N PRO A 522 22.91 10.91 8.97
CA PRO A 522 23.27 9.76 9.80
C PRO A 522 22.66 9.78 11.21
N TYR A 523 22.53 10.98 11.81
CA TYR A 523 22.04 11.15 13.18
C TYR A 523 20.59 10.69 13.37
N VAL A 524 19.72 10.82 12.34
CA VAL A 524 18.33 10.37 12.38
C VAL A 524 18.17 9.01 11.71
N GLU A 525 18.84 8.77 10.57
CA GLU A 525 18.73 7.53 9.79
C GLU A 525 19.12 6.30 10.62
N ARG A 526 20.06 6.44 11.56
CA ARG A 526 20.44 5.32 12.46
C ARG A 526 19.27 4.86 13.32
N HIS A 527 18.39 5.78 13.72
CA HIS A 527 17.20 5.46 14.52
C HIS A 527 16.11 4.87 13.65
N LEU A 528 15.93 5.39 12.43
CA LEU A 528 14.95 4.88 11.47
C LEU A 528 15.28 3.44 11.03
N ALA A 529 16.53 3.20 10.61
CA ALA A 529 17.01 1.87 10.25
C ALA A 529 16.96 0.89 11.43
N ARG A 530 17.22 1.36 12.65
CA ARG A 530 17.15 0.52 13.86
C ARG A 530 15.70 0.11 14.19
N ALA A 531 14.73 1.03 14.07
CA ALA A 531 13.31 0.71 14.24
C ALA A 531 12.87 -0.41 13.30
N TYR A 532 13.19 -0.30 12.01
CA TYR A 532 12.82 -1.34 11.03
C TYR A 532 13.60 -2.64 11.20
N ARG A 533 14.86 -2.60 11.65
CA ARG A 533 15.57 -3.83 12.03
C ARG A 533 14.89 -4.56 13.21
N ILE A 534 14.39 -3.82 14.20
CA ILE A 534 13.61 -4.39 15.32
C ILE A 534 12.33 -5.02 14.78
N SER A 535 11.62 -4.31 13.90
CA SER A 535 10.43 -4.84 13.21
C SER A 535 10.71 -6.17 12.48
N MET A 536 11.72 -6.18 11.60
CA MET A 536 12.15 -7.38 10.85
C MET A 536 12.53 -8.55 11.77
N ARG A 537 13.16 -8.28 12.92
CA ARG A 537 13.49 -9.30 13.92
C ARG A 537 12.24 -9.95 14.49
N GLU A 538 11.27 -9.15 14.94
CA GLU A 538 10.06 -9.69 15.56
C GLU A 538 9.20 -10.49 14.56
N TYR A 539 9.14 -10.06 13.29
CA TYR A 539 8.50 -10.87 12.25
C TYR A 539 9.22 -12.20 12.04
N ALA A 540 10.56 -12.20 11.93
CA ALA A 540 11.32 -13.43 11.78
C ALA A 540 11.15 -14.37 13.00
N GLU A 541 11.16 -13.84 14.22
CA GLU A 541 10.93 -14.62 15.43
C GLU A 541 9.52 -15.21 15.49
N MET A 542 8.51 -14.45 15.03
CA MET A 542 7.13 -14.93 14.97
C MET A 542 6.93 -15.99 13.88
N THR A 543 7.56 -15.85 12.70
CA THR A 543 7.57 -16.89 11.66
C THR A 543 8.16 -18.20 12.15
N ALA A 544 9.16 -18.15 13.03
CA ALA A 544 9.78 -19.34 13.61
C ALA A 544 9.00 -19.91 14.82
N ALA A 545 8.02 -19.19 15.36
CA ALA A 545 7.32 -19.59 16.57
C ALA A 545 6.14 -20.52 16.27
N ASP A 546 5.85 -21.45 17.18
CA ASP A 546 4.60 -22.20 17.17
C ASP A 546 3.51 -21.35 17.83
N THR A 547 2.67 -20.73 17.01
CA THR A 547 1.59 -19.86 17.47
C THR A 547 0.22 -20.54 17.32
N SER A 548 -0.69 -20.23 18.24
CA SER A 548 -2.09 -20.64 18.10
C SER A 548 -3.01 -19.70 18.87
N ALA A 549 -4.26 -19.63 18.44
CA ALA A 549 -5.32 -18.90 19.11
C ALA A 549 -6.54 -19.81 19.34
N THR A 550 -7.28 -19.56 20.41
CA THR A 550 -8.51 -20.30 20.72
C THR A 550 -9.56 -19.39 21.34
N VAL A 551 -10.80 -19.85 21.39
CA VAL A 551 -11.91 -19.15 22.01
C VAL A 551 -12.55 -20.03 23.09
N ALA A 552 -12.53 -19.56 24.33
CA ALA A 552 -13.23 -20.18 25.44
C ALA A 552 -14.65 -19.61 25.57
N THR A 553 -15.66 -20.49 25.51
CA THR A 553 -17.08 -20.09 25.58
C THR A 553 -17.67 -20.27 26.98
N GLY A 554 -16.96 -20.97 27.87
CA GLY A 554 -17.48 -21.38 29.17
C GLY A 554 -18.50 -22.52 29.06
N GLY A 555 -18.43 -23.30 27.99
CA GLY A 555 -19.34 -24.40 27.68
C GLY A 555 -20.71 -23.97 27.17
N ARG A 556 -20.80 -22.78 26.56
CA ARG A 556 -22.04 -22.21 26.01
C ARG A 556 -22.21 -22.58 24.55
N ASP A 557 -23.41 -23.04 24.22
CA ASP A 557 -23.74 -23.36 22.83
C ASP A 557 -24.32 -22.12 22.13
N THR A 558 -23.84 -21.79 20.94
CA THR A 558 -24.30 -20.67 20.12
C THR A 558 -25.03 -21.17 18.88
N ALA A 559 -26.13 -20.53 18.53
CA ALA A 559 -26.73 -20.63 17.20
C ALA A 559 -26.55 -19.31 16.45
N TYR A 560 -26.37 -19.37 15.13
CA TYR A 560 -26.43 -18.20 14.26
C TYR A 560 -27.43 -18.44 13.14
N VAL A 561 -28.22 -17.43 12.78
CA VAL A 561 -29.27 -17.56 11.77
C VAL A 561 -28.69 -17.38 10.37
N THR A 562 -28.90 -18.38 9.51
CA THR A 562 -28.46 -18.36 8.11
C THR A 562 -29.61 -18.01 7.17
N SER A 563 -29.26 -17.26 6.11
CA SER A 563 -30.15 -16.97 4.98
C SER A 563 -29.40 -16.99 3.66
N ASP A 564 -30.02 -17.60 2.65
CA ASP A 564 -29.52 -17.58 1.27
C ASP A 564 -29.51 -16.15 0.68
N LYS A 565 -30.25 -15.20 1.28
CA LYS A 565 -30.25 -13.78 0.87
C LYS A 565 -28.92 -13.06 1.11
N LEU A 566 -28.10 -13.59 2.02
CA LEU A 566 -26.76 -13.05 2.30
C LEU A 566 -25.70 -13.55 1.32
N THR A 567 -25.98 -14.66 0.62
CA THR A 567 -25.03 -15.22 -0.35
C THR A 567 -24.93 -14.34 -1.57
N ARG A 568 -23.70 -14.16 -2.07
CA ARG A 568 -23.40 -13.56 -3.37
C ARG A 568 -22.59 -14.55 -4.18
N SER A 569 -22.97 -14.76 -5.44
CA SER A 569 -22.21 -15.60 -6.35
C SER A 569 -21.86 -14.83 -7.61
N SER A 570 -20.67 -15.07 -8.16
CA SER A 570 -20.32 -14.57 -9.49
C SER A 570 -21.38 -15.00 -10.52
N ALA A 571 -22.01 -16.17 -10.38
CA ALA A 571 -23.06 -16.66 -11.29
C ALA A 571 -24.36 -15.82 -11.27
N ASP A 572 -24.52 -14.92 -10.29
CA ASP A 572 -25.62 -13.95 -10.28
C ASP A 572 -25.35 -12.75 -11.23
N LEU A 573 -24.12 -12.63 -11.73
CA LEU A 573 -23.70 -11.52 -12.59
C LEU A 573 -24.11 -11.75 -14.05
N PRO A 574 -24.55 -10.70 -14.75
CA PRO A 574 -25.07 -10.83 -16.10
C PRO A 574 -24.04 -11.15 -17.18
N HIS A 575 -22.75 -10.95 -16.88
CA HIS A 575 -21.62 -11.18 -17.78
C HIS A 575 -20.93 -12.54 -17.54
N THR A 576 -21.34 -13.30 -16.53
CA THR A 576 -20.86 -14.66 -16.25
C THR A 576 -21.84 -15.73 -16.75
N ASP A 577 -21.37 -16.96 -16.95
CA ASP A 577 -22.22 -18.09 -17.35
C ASP A 577 -23.21 -18.52 -16.24
N ASP A 578 -24.40 -19.01 -16.63
CA ASP A 578 -25.48 -19.45 -15.73
C ASP A 578 -25.11 -20.62 -14.76
N HIS A 579 -23.88 -21.15 -14.81
CA HIS A 579 -23.44 -22.33 -14.05
C HIS A 579 -21.98 -22.21 -13.54
N PRO A 580 -21.76 -22.07 -12.21
CA PRO A 580 -20.42 -22.17 -11.63
C PRO A 580 -19.78 -23.51 -12.00
N GLY A 581 -18.52 -23.49 -12.46
CA GLY A 581 -17.71 -24.67 -12.69
C GLY A 581 -17.83 -25.36 -14.06
N ASN A 582 -18.45 -24.74 -15.08
CA ASN A 582 -18.39 -25.22 -16.48
C ASN A 582 -18.66 -24.11 -17.51
N GLY A 583 -17.71 -23.22 -17.81
CA GLY A 583 -17.72 -22.53 -19.11
C GLY A 583 -17.07 -21.15 -19.16
N ARG A 584 -16.32 -20.94 -20.25
CA ARG A 584 -15.85 -19.65 -20.76
C ARG A 584 -16.88 -19.13 -21.78
N GLY A 585 -18.08 -18.77 -21.33
CA GLY A 585 -19.14 -18.28 -22.20
C GLY A 585 -19.20 -16.76 -22.24
N ARG A 586 -19.36 -16.21 -23.45
CA ARG A 586 -19.58 -14.77 -23.65
C ARG A 586 -20.91 -14.36 -23.03
N GLY A 587 -20.85 -13.49 -22.03
CA GLY A 587 -21.98 -12.69 -21.54
C GLY A 587 -22.71 -11.97 -22.67
N ARG A 588 -23.92 -11.45 -22.37
CA ARG A 588 -24.72 -10.70 -23.36
C ARG A 588 -24.01 -9.40 -23.72
N ASP A 589 -23.93 -9.06 -25.02
CA ASP A 589 -23.44 -7.75 -25.51
C ASP A 589 -24.08 -6.58 -24.73
N ARG A 590 -23.37 -6.01 -23.77
CA ARG A 590 -23.82 -4.89 -22.91
C ARG A 590 -22.67 -3.93 -22.74
N ALA A 591 -22.83 -2.71 -23.23
CA ALA A 591 -21.76 -1.72 -23.26
C ALA A 591 -21.51 -1.13 -21.87
N THR A 592 -20.47 -1.63 -21.22
CA THR A 592 -19.69 -0.92 -20.20
C THR A 592 -18.58 -0.14 -20.90
N ALA A 593 -18.32 1.08 -20.48
CA ALA A 593 -17.24 1.89 -21.03
C ALA A 593 -16.68 2.82 -19.97
N VAL A 594 -15.41 3.19 -20.11
CA VAL A 594 -14.78 4.21 -19.27
C VAL A 594 -14.54 5.48 -20.06
N ARG A 595 -14.88 6.62 -19.48
CA ARG A 595 -14.51 7.95 -19.97
C ARG A 595 -13.58 8.60 -18.97
N ARG A 596 -12.40 9.04 -19.41
CA ARG A 596 -11.42 9.73 -18.58
C ARG A 596 -11.29 11.19 -18.99
N ARG A 597 -10.90 12.02 -18.04
CA ARG A 597 -10.62 13.45 -18.24
C ARG A 597 -9.54 13.88 -17.25
N HIS A 598 -8.41 14.30 -17.77
CA HIS A 598 -7.36 14.98 -17.03
C HIS A 598 -7.46 16.48 -17.25
N ASP A 599 -7.28 17.29 -16.20
CA ASP A 599 -7.12 18.74 -16.30
C ASP A 599 -6.20 19.25 -15.17
N VAL A 600 -5.35 20.23 -15.50
CA VAL A 600 -4.43 20.87 -14.56
C VAL A 600 -4.96 22.24 -14.14
N VAL A 601 -5.06 22.50 -12.84
CA VAL A 601 -5.47 23.78 -12.26
C VAL A 601 -4.26 24.55 -11.76
N GLN A 602 -4.09 25.76 -12.29
CA GLN A 602 -3.00 26.67 -11.95
C GLN A 602 -3.28 27.51 -10.69
N PRO A 603 -2.27 27.85 -9.88
CA PRO A 603 -2.43 28.62 -8.64
C PRO A 603 -2.89 30.07 -8.87
N GLY A 604 -3.73 30.58 -7.97
CA GLY A 604 -4.08 32.01 -7.89
C GLY A 604 -5.54 32.36 -7.53
N PRO A 605 -5.82 33.58 -7.04
CA PRO A 605 -7.14 33.95 -6.54
C PRO A 605 -8.17 34.20 -7.67
N GLY A 606 -9.22 33.39 -7.70
CA GLY A 606 -10.50 33.69 -8.37
C GLY A 606 -10.94 32.71 -9.48
N ASP A 607 -12.19 32.22 -9.38
CA ASP A 607 -13.12 31.66 -10.38
C ASP A 607 -12.61 30.76 -11.55
N ARG A 608 -11.35 30.31 -11.59
CA ARG A 608 -10.77 29.65 -12.79
C ARG A 608 -10.21 28.25 -12.60
N GLY A 609 -10.20 27.70 -11.39
CA GLY A 609 -9.82 26.31 -11.15
C GLY A 609 -11.02 25.38 -11.18
N ARG A 610 -11.54 25.03 -12.36
CA ARG A 610 -12.69 24.11 -12.47
C ARG A 610 -12.46 23.03 -13.51
N VAL A 611 -12.54 21.78 -13.07
CA VAL A 611 -12.59 20.60 -13.93
C VAL A 611 -14.03 20.13 -13.99
N ALA A 612 -14.63 20.13 -15.18
CA ALA A 612 -16.03 19.79 -15.37
C ALA A 612 -16.18 18.42 -16.02
N ALA A 613 -16.96 17.53 -15.41
CA ALA A 613 -17.23 16.21 -15.93
C ALA A 613 -18.73 16.04 -16.17
N GLN A 614 -19.11 15.56 -17.35
CA GLN A 614 -20.51 15.34 -17.70
C GLN A 614 -20.88 13.87 -17.41
N THR A 615 -21.75 13.68 -16.42
CA THR A 615 -22.38 12.40 -16.12
C THR A 615 -23.75 12.32 -16.82
N THR A 616 -24.25 11.10 -16.98
CA THR A 616 -25.56 10.80 -17.57
C THR A 616 -26.29 9.78 -16.70
N ASP A 617 -27.54 9.45 -17.04
CA ASP A 617 -28.27 8.37 -16.35
C ASP A 617 -27.61 6.98 -16.50
N ARG A 618 -26.61 6.85 -17.40
CA ARG A 618 -25.78 5.64 -17.56
C ARG A 618 -24.49 5.69 -16.75
N SER A 619 -24.14 6.83 -16.14
CA SER A 619 -22.94 6.95 -15.32
C SER A 619 -23.13 6.12 -14.07
N HIS A 620 -22.40 5.02 -14.01
CA HIS A 620 -22.43 4.06 -12.92
C HIS A 620 -21.61 4.58 -11.74
N SER A 621 -20.40 5.07 -11.99
CA SER A 621 -19.56 5.68 -10.96
C SER A 621 -18.74 6.84 -11.51
N LEU A 622 -18.27 7.67 -10.59
CA LEU A 622 -17.35 8.79 -10.82
C LEU A 622 -16.22 8.68 -9.79
N SER A 623 -15.01 8.37 -10.26
CA SER A 623 -13.78 8.50 -9.47
C SER A 623 -13.10 9.83 -9.83
N ILE A 624 -12.64 10.54 -8.82
CA ILE A 624 -11.82 11.74 -8.97
C ILE A 624 -10.51 11.44 -8.28
N HIS A 625 -9.39 11.58 -8.96
CA HIS A 625 -8.06 11.51 -8.38
C HIS A 625 -7.39 12.89 -8.47
N LEU A 626 -6.61 13.27 -7.47
CA LEU A 626 -5.95 14.57 -7.34
C LEU A 626 -4.46 14.34 -7.13
N ALA A 627 -3.63 14.92 -8.00
CA ALA A 627 -2.19 14.98 -7.82
C ALA A 627 -1.71 16.43 -7.60
N GLY A 628 -0.52 16.60 -7.04
CA GLY A 628 0.03 17.92 -6.72
C GLY A 628 -0.50 18.54 -5.42
N VAL A 629 -1.47 17.89 -4.74
CA VAL A 629 -2.03 18.33 -3.45
C VAL A 629 -0.93 18.54 -2.42
N ALA A 630 0.08 17.67 -2.38
CA ALA A 630 1.30 17.80 -1.55
C ALA A 630 2.02 19.15 -1.67
N GLY A 631 1.98 19.81 -2.82
CA GLY A 631 2.61 21.12 -3.03
C GLY A 631 1.81 22.30 -2.48
N ALA A 632 0.51 22.12 -2.19
CA ALA A 632 -0.34 23.20 -1.69
C ALA A 632 -0.29 23.34 -0.17
N SER A 633 -0.13 24.57 0.31
CA SER A 633 -0.08 24.91 1.75
C SER A 633 -1.33 25.65 2.23
N GLU A 634 -2.07 26.28 1.31
CA GLU A 634 -3.33 26.97 1.59
C GLU A 634 -4.33 26.74 0.45
N GLY A 635 -5.62 26.67 0.79
CA GLY A 635 -6.68 26.58 -0.21
C GLY A 635 -7.75 25.55 0.11
N VAL A 636 -8.68 25.36 -0.82
CA VAL A 636 -9.76 24.36 -0.71
C VAL A 636 -10.04 23.71 -2.06
N VAL A 637 -10.18 22.39 -2.07
CA VAL A 637 -10.74 21.62 -3.19
C VAL A 637 -12.17 21.22 -2.86
N ARG A 638 -13.10 21.40 -3.79
CA ARG A 638 -14.53 21.08 -3.63
C ARG A 638 -15.06 20.29 -4.82
N VAL A 639 -15.78 19.21 -4.55
CA VAL A 639 -16.59 18.54 -5.58
C VAL A 639 -18.02 19.02 -5.46
N ARG A 640 -18.58 19.53 -6.56
CA ARG A 640 -19.96 19.97 -6.66
C ARG A 640 -20.77 19.05 -7.55
N ASN A 641 -21.94 18.68 -7.04
CA ASN A 641 -22.93 17.95 -7.82
C ASN A 641 -23.64 18.88 -8.84
N PRO A 642 -24.48 18.35 -9.75
CA PRO A 642 -25.19 19.15 -10.75
C PRO A 642 -26.17 20.19 -10.18
N ALA A 643 -26.64 20.01 -8.94
CA ALA A 643 -27.45 20.99 -8.23
C ALA A 643 -26.64 22.17 -7.69
N GLY A 644 -25.31 22.10 -7.73
CA GLY A 644 -24.36 23.09 -7.22
C GLY A 644 -24.01 22.92 -5.73
N ASN A 645 -24.47 21.83 -5.10
CA ASN A 645 -24.14 21.51 -3.71
C ASN A 645 -22.72 20.95 -3.64
N VAL A 646 -21.96 21.34 -2.62
CA VAL A 646 -20.67 20.71 -2.30
C VAL A 646 -20.96 19.35 -1.68
N VAL A 647 -20.39 18.29 -2.24
CA VAL A 647 -20.51 16.92 -1.71
C VAL A 647 -19.21 16.40 -1.12
N HIS A 648 -18.07 16.94 -1.56
CA HIS A 648 -16.76 16.74 -0.94
C HIS A 648 -16.04 18.07 -0.83
N GLU A 649 -15.30 18.26 0.26
CA GLU A 649 -14.47 19.43 0.51
C GLU A 649 -13.18 18.99 1.20
N LEU A 650 -12.05 19.48 0.73
CA LEU A 650 -10.73 19.31 1.32
C LEU A 650 -10.14 20.68 1.58
N ASP A 651 -9.87 21.01 2.84
CA ASP A 651 -9.11 22.20 3.23
C ASP A 651 -7.60 21.85 3.23
N LEU A 652 -6.86 22.51 2.34
CA LEU A 652 -5.43 22.26 2.12
C LEU A 652 -4.57 22.82 3.26
N GLY A 653 -5.06 23.84 3.98
CA GLY A 653 -4.37 24.42 5.13
C GLY A 653 -4.50 23.56 6.40
N GLU A 654 -5.67 22.95 6.61
CA GLU A 654 -5.90 22.05 7.76
C GLU A 654 -5.11 20.73 7.66
N ARG A 655 -4.65 20.34 6.47
CA ARG A 655 -3.77 19.18 6.25
C ARG A 655 -2.43 19.28 6.99
N THR A 656 -1.93 20.49 7.22
CA THR A 656 -0.61 20.74 7.84
C THR A 656 -0.64 20.83 9.36
N ALA A 657 -1.84 20.80 9.99
CA ALA A 657 -1.98 20.99 11.44
C ALA A 657 -1.71 19.69 12.21
N PRO A 658 -0.70 19.65 13.11
CA PRO A 658 -0.32 18.42 13.84
C PRO A 658 -1.42 17.89 14.78
N ASP A 659 -2.36 18.75 15.21
CA ASP A 659 -3.37 18.45 16.25
C ASP A 659 -4.81 18.29 15.72
N ALA A 660 -5.03 18.27 14.40
CA ALA A 660 -6.37 18.14 13.84
C ALA A 660 -6.92 16.71 14.07
N PRO A 661 -8.08 16.53 14.76
CA PRO A 661 -8.69 15.23 14.92
C PRO A 661 -9.11 14.67 13.56
N GLY A 662 -8.58 13.50 13.22
CA GLY A 662 -8.70 12.91 11.87
C GLY A 662 -7.64 13.52 10.96
N ARG A 663 -6.41 13.01 11.02
CA ARG A 663 -5.41 13.32 10.01
C ARG A 663 -5.92 12.82 8.66
N PRO A 664 -6.20 13.69 7.68
CA PRO A 664 -6.36 13.25 6.31
C PRO A 664 -4.96 13.24 5.72
N HIS A 665 -4.20 12.17 5.95
CA HIS A 665 -3.10 11.87 5.04
C HIS A 665 -3.77 11.49 3.72
N ASP A 666 -3.90 12.50 2.87
CA ASP A 666 -3.99 12.41 1.42
C ASP A 666 -5.08 11.46 0.88
N PHE A 667 -6.34 11.89 0.95
CA PHE A 667 -7.32 11.43 -0.04
C PHE A 667 -6.98 12.10 -1.38
N GLU A 668 -6.05 11.50 -2.11
CA GLU A 668 -5.81 11.77 -3.52
C GLU A 668 -6.98 11.30 -4.39
N GLY A 669 -8.11 10.87 -3.82
CA GLY A 669 -9.30 10.65 -4.61
C GLY A 669 -10.62 10.49 -3.86
N TRP A 670 -11.70 10.71 -4.60
CA TRP A 670 -13.08 10.57 -4.17
C TRP A 670 -13.85 9.65 -5.10
N PHE A 671 -14.73 8.85 -4.51
CA PHE A 671 -15.62 7.98 -5.25
C PHE A 671 -17.07 8.38 -5.01
N VAL A 672 -17.82 8.57 -6.11
CA VAL A 672 -19.27 8.79 -6.09
C VAL A 672 -19.95 7.64 -6.80
N ASP A 673 -20.70 6.86 -6.04
CA ASP A 673 -21.59 5.84 -6.59
C ASP A 673 -22.83 6.48 -7.22
N ARG A 674 -23.21 6.01 -8.41
CA ARG A 674 -24.36 6.46 -9.20
C ARG A 674 -24.53 7.99 -9.19
N PRO A 675 -23.53 8.74 -9.70
CA PRO A 675 -23.55 10.19 -9.65
C PRO A 675 -24.78 10.76 -10.37
N GLU A 676 -25.42 11.79 -9.78
CA GLU A 676 -26.53 12.51 -10.41
C GLU A 676 -26.20 12.91 -11.85
N ALA A 677 -27.13 12.71 -12.79
CA ALA A 677 -26.93 13.09 -14.17
C ALA A 677 -26.82 14.61 -14.32
N GLY A 678 -25.72 15.09 -14.88
CA GLY A 678 -25.48 16.51 -15.09
C GLY A 678 -24.00 16.86 -15.13
N GLN A 679 -23.71 18.14 -14.99
CA GLN A 679 -22.33 18.63 -14.93
C GLN A 679 -21.86 18.59 -13.48
N TRP A 680 -20.87 17.76 -13.20
CA TRP A 680 -20.10 17.76 -11.97
C TRP A 680 -18.91 18.71 -12.11
N GLU A 681 -18.53 19.39 -11.04
CA GLU A 681 -17.41 20.33 -11.04
C GLU A 681 -16.47 20.02 -9.89
N VAL A 682 -15.19 19.81 -10.18
CA VAL A 682 -14.10 19.87 -9.20
C VAL A 682 -13.58 21.30 -9.22
N GLU A 683 -13.86 22.05 -8.16
CA GLU A 683 -13.42 23.41 -7.93
C GLU A 683 -12.16 23.38 -7.06
N VAL A 684 -11.05 23.87 -7.59
CA VAL A 684 -9.77 23.94 -6.90
C VAL A 684 -9.42 25.42 -6.70
N GLU A 685 -9.20 25.81 -5.45
CA GLU A 685 -8.58 27.06 -5.06
C GLU A 685 -7.34 26.71 -4.24
N ALA A 686 -6.14 26.81 -4.83
CA ALA A 686 -4.90 26.44 -4.16
C ALA A 686 -3.78 27.46 -4.48
N ASP A 687 -2.78 27.50 -3.60
CA ASP A 687 -1.53 28.24 -3.80
C ASP A 687 -0.49 27.48 -4.65
N ALA A 688 -0.74 26.20 -4.94
CA ALA A 688 0.04 25.37 -5.86
C ALA A 688 -0.80 24.83 -7.04
N GLU A 689 -0.12 24.20 -7.99
CA GLU A 689 -0.76 23.48 -9.10
C GLU A 689 -1.40 22.17 -8.59
N ILE A 690 -2.62 21.90 -9.02
CA ILE A 690 -3.34 20.66 -8.70
C ILE A 690 -3.82 20.03 -10.01
N GLU A 691 -3.43 18.79 -10.23
CA GLU A 691 -3.94 17.97 -11.33
C GLU A 691 -5.18 17.22 -10.84
N ALA A 692 -6.22 17.13 -11.68
CA ALA A 692 -7.42 16.38 -11.35
C ALA A 692 -7.79 15.42 -12.50
N ASP A 693 -7.76 14.13 -12.17
CA ASP A 693 -8.14 13.03 -13.03
C ASP A 693 -9.55 12.57 -12.70
N VAL A 694 -10.44 12.69 -13.66
CA VAL A 694 -11.83 12.30 -13.51
C VAL A 694 -12.13 11.10 -14.38
N THR A 695 -12.45 9.98 -13.75
CA THR A 695 -12.82 8.72 -14.40
C THR A 695 -14.31 8.46 -14.19
N ILE A 696 -15.05 8.33 -15.28
CA ILE A 696 -16.47 7.97 -15.28
C ILE A 696 -16.61 6.57 -15.87
N LEU A 697 -17.18 5.66 -15.09
CA LEU A 697 -17.64 4.37 -15.57
C LEU A 697 -19.08 4.51 -16.06
N GLU A 698 -19.36 4.13 -17.29
CA GLU A 698 -20.70 4.07 -17.85
C GLU A 698 -21.13 2.63 -18.02
N SER A 699 -22.34 2.29 -17.58
CA SER A 699 -22.94 0.98 -17.80
C SER A 699 -24.43 1.09 -18.09
N ASP A 700 -24.93 0.18 -18.93
CA ASP A 700 -26.37 -0.04 -19.13
C ASP A 700 -26.99 -0.95 -18.07
N ASP A 701 -26.18 -1.51 -17.18
CA ASP A 701 -26.58 -2.45 -16.15
C ASP A 701 -26.10 -2.01 -14.76
N GLU A 702 -26.66 -2.64 -13.72
CA GLU A 702 -26.26 -2.43 -12.33
C GLU A 702 -24.87 -3.00 -12.05
N TYR A 703 -24.47 -4.04 -12.79
CA TYR A 703 -23.20 -4.73 -12.66
C TYR A 703 -22.28 -4.39 -13.85
N PRO A 704 -21.25 -3.56 -13.67
CA PRO A 704 -20.31 -3.24 -14.74
C PRO A 704 -19.49 -4.49 -15.12
N ASP A 705 -19.16 -4.61 -16.40
CA ASP A 705 -18.36 -5.74 -16.92
C ASP A 705 -16.85 -5.42 -16.82
N PRO A 706 -16.08 -6.16 -16.01
CA PRO A 706 -14.64 -5.93 -15.89
C PRO A 706 -13.85 -6.30 -17.15
N GLU A 707 -14.35 -7.20 -18.01
CA GLU A 707 -13.65 -7.56 -19.26
C GLU A 707 -13.62 -6.35 -20.20
N GLU A 708 -14.72 -5.59 -20.29
CA GLU A 708 -14.82 -4.40 -21.16
C GLU A 708 -14.03 -3.18 -20.63
N VAL A 709 -13.64 -3.17 -19.35
CA VAL A 709 -12.97 -2.03 -18.69
C VAL A 709 -11.50 -2.28 -18.41
N LEU A 710 -11.19 -3.47 -17.90
CA LEU A 710 -9.85 -3.87 -17.45
C LEU A 710 -9.25 -4.94 -18.37
N GLY A 711 -10.08 -5.66 -19.13
CA GLY A 711 -9.65 -6.78 -19.96
C GLY A 711 -9.56 -8.12 -19.22
N TYR A 712 -9.97 -8.15 -17.94
CA TYR A 712 -9.99 -9.36 -17.13
C TYR A 712 -11.42 -9.88 -16.98
N GLU A 713 -11.62 -11.17 -17.24
CA GLU A 713 -12.89 -11.85 -16.94
C GLU A 713 -13.12 -11.90 -15.42
N GLN A 714 -14.39 -11.95 -15.02
CA GLN A 714 -14.76 -12.11 -13.62
C GLN A 714 -14.40 -13.50 -13.10
N ARG A 715 -13.52 -13.60 -12.09
CA ARG A 715 -13.24 -14.85 -11.39
C ARG A 715 -14.49 -15.38 -10.67
N GLU A 716 -14.61 -16.70 -10.65
CA GLU A 716 -15.71 -17.38 -9.95
C GLU A 716 -15.59 -17.19 -8.43
N TYR A 717 -16.72 -16.93 -7.76
CA TYR A 717 -16.80 -16.93 -6.29
C TYR A 717 -18.22 -17.25 -5.82
N THR A 718 -18.34 -17.70 -4.58
CA THR A 718 -19.61 -17.80 -3.83
C THR A 718 -19.31 -17.50 -2.38
N VAL A 719 -19.80 -16.37 -1.89
CA VAL A 719 -19.43 -15.82 -0.58
C VAL A 719 -20.63 -15.57 0.31
N ASN A 720 -20.47 -15.73 1.61
CA ASN A 720 -21.47 -15.50 2.63
C ASN A 720 -20.84 -15.07 3.97
N PRO A 721 -21.23 -13.93 4.56
CA PRO A 721 -20.64 -13.44 5.81
C PRO A 721 -20.83 -14.37 7.01
N MET A 722 -21.79 -15.30 6.97
CA MET A 722 -21.95 -16.32 8.02
C MET A 722 -20.86 -17.40 8.00
N GLN A 723 -19.99 -17.41 6.98
CA GLN A 723 -18.77 -18.22 6.97
C GLN A 723 -17.87 -17.87 8.16
N PHE A 724 -17.91 -16.62 8.66
CA PHE A 724 -17.19 -16.21 9.88
C PHE A 724 -17.40 -17.17 11.06
N PHE A 725 -18.65 -17.58 11.34
CA PHE A 725 -18.93 -18.49 12.46
C PHE A 725 -18.48 -19.92 12.19
N ALA A 726 -18.48 -20.35 10.92
CA ALA A 726 -17.97 -21.66 10.53
C ALA A 726 -16.44 -21.71 10.64
N ASP A 727 -15.75 -20.61 10.33
CA ASP A 727 -14.30 -20.48 10.46
C ASP A 727 -13.87 -20.28 11.92
N LEU A 728 -14.74 -19.72 12.77
CA LEU A 728 -14.48 -19.58 14.20
C LEU A 728 -14.69 -20.89 14.99
N GLU A 729 -15.61 -21.77 14.55
CA GLU A 729 -15.94 -23.04 15.23
C GLU A 729 -14.71 -23.93 15.53
N PRO A 730 -13.75 -24.13 14.60
CA PRO A 730 -12.53 -24.89 14.84
C PRO A 730 -11.67 -24.38 16.01
N PHE A 731 -11.77 -23.10 16.35
CA PHE A 731 -10.97 -22.47 17.41
C PHE A 731 -11.63 -22.56 18.80
N LEU A 732 -12.85 -23.11 18.90
CA LEU A 732 -13.53 -23.23 20.20
C LEU A 732 -12.89 -24.29 21.10
N GLU A 733 -12.53 -23.91 22.33
CA GLU A 733 -12.06 -24.88 23.35
C GLU A 733 -13.22 -25.73 23.91
N ASP A 734 -14.41 -25.14 23.96
CA ASP A 734 -15.64 -25.73 24.49
C ASP A 734 -16.88 -25.09 23.84
N GLY A 735 -18.08 -25.58 24.16
CA GLY A 735 -19.30 -25.13 23.48
C GLY A 735 -19.38 -25.63 22.04
N LYS A 736 -20.35 -25.09 21.28
CA LYS A 736 -20.59 -25.39 19.86
C LYS A 736 -21.21 -24.21 19.14
N MET A 737 -21.02 -24.12 17.83
CA MET A 737 -21.73 -23.19 16.96
C MET A 737 -22.55 -23.97 15.93
N ASP A 738 -23.85 -23.69 15.84
CA ASP A 738 -24.73 -24.32 14.84
C ASP A 738 -25.42 -23.24 13.98
N GLY A 739 -25.25 -23.33 12.65
CA GLY A 739 -26.04 -22.54 11.70
C GLY A 739 -27.49 -23.03 11.60
N LEU A 740 -28.46 -22.14 11.82
CA LEU A 740 -29.89 -22.43 11.75
C LEU A 740 -30.56 -21.58 10.67
N ARG A 741 -31.31 -22.19 9.76
CA ARG A 741 -32.12 -21.41 8.82
C ARG A 741 -33.29 -20.74 9.55
N VAL A 742 -33.85 -19.68 8.98
CA VAL A 742 -35.10 -19.05 9.44
C VAL A 742 -36.20 -20.08 9.72
N HIS A 743 -36.37 -21.07 8.83
CA HIS A 743 -37.33 -22.16 9.04
C HIS A 743 -37.06 -22.99 10.29
N ASP A 744 -35.80 -23.25 10.60
CA ASP A 744 -35.38 -24.06 11.75
C ASP A 744 -35.65 -23.32 13.07
N VAL A 745 -35.43 -22.00 13.10
CA VAL A 745 -35.81 -21.13 14.22
C VAL A 745 -37.32 -21.12 14.41
N ARG A 746 -38.08 -20.85 13.34
CA ARG A 746 -39.55 -20.78 13.34
C ARG A 746 -40.24 -22.02 13.91
N ILE A 747 -39.69 -23.21 13.67
CA ILE A 747 -40.26 -24.47 14.20
C ILE A 747 -39.82 -24.77 15.64
N GLY A 748 -39.19 -23.80 16.32
CA GLY A 748 -38.85 -23.84 17.74
C GLY A 748 -37.55 -24.58 18.07
N ARG A 749 -36.57 -24.67 17.14
CA ARG A 749 -35.31 -25.40 17.41
C ARG A 749 -34.38 -24.72 18.39
N LEU A 750 -34.63 -23.45 18.75
CA LEU A 750 -33.93 -22.73 19.81
C LEU A 750 -34.19 -23.34 21.20
N LEU A 751 -35.30 -24.08 21.36
CA LEU A 751 -35.69 -24.72 22.63
C LEU A 751 -35.62 -26.25 22.55
N ARG A 752 -35.48 -26.91 23.71
CA ARG A 752 -35.46 -28.38 23.85
C ARG A 752 -36.88 -28.94 23.80
N GLY A 753 -37.42 -29.04 22.58
CA GLY A 753 -38.82 -29.46 22.36
C GLY A 753 -39.79 -28.59 23.15
N ASN A 754 -40.87 -29.16 23.68
CA ASN A 754 -41.89 -28.40 24.42
C ASN A 754 -41.53 -28.20 25.91
N SER A 755 -40.26 -28.27 26.29
CA SER A 755 -39.84 -28.20 27.70
C SER A 755 -39.73 -26.77 28.24
N GLY A 756 -39.74 -25.76 27.36
CA GLY A 756 -39.47 -24.36 27.71
C GLY A 756 -38.02 -24.10 28.15
N LYS A 757 -37.12 -25.07 27.95
CA LYS A 757 -35.69 -24.90 28.25
C LYS A 757 -34.94 -24.62 26.97
N ARG A 758 -34.05 -23.64 27.00
CA ARG A 758 -33.17 -23.31 25.89
C ARG A 758 -32.28 -24.49 25.46
N ARG A 759 -32.10 -24.62 24.14
CA ARG A 759 -31.16 -25.58 23.53
C ARG A 759 -29.77 -24.97 23.43
N TYR A 760 -29.72 -23.72 22.96
CA TYR A 760 -28.54 -22.88 22.88
C TYR A 760 -28.54 -21.88 24.03
N ASP A 761 -27.40 -21.29 24.33
CA ASP A 761 -27.25 -20.20 25.29
C ASP A 761 -27.19 -18.84 24.61
N LYS A 762 -26.70 -18.79 23.36
CA LYS A 762 -26.58 -17.57 22.55
C LYS A 762 -27.27 -17.74 21.19
N LEU A 763 -27.86 -16.66 20.67
CA LEU A 763 -28.38 -16.57 19.30
C LEU A 763 -27.81 -15.33 18.62
N VAL A 764 -27.21 -15.50 17.44
CA VAL A 764 -26.81 -14.40 16.56
C VAL A 764 -27.78 -14.27 15.39
N VAL A 765 -28.25 -13.06 15.13
CA VAL A 765 -29.07 -12.72 13.95
C VAL A 765 -28.43 -11.54 13.24
N SER A 766 -27.90 -11.74 12.04
CA SER A 766 -27.24 -10.70 11.24
C SER A 766 -28.11 -10.10 10.14
N HIS A 767 -29.38 -10.52 10.05
CA HIS A 767 -30.26 -10.15 8.96
C HIS A 767 -31.73 -10.06 9.39
N ASP A 768 -32.54 -9.32 8.65
CA ASP A 768 -33.99 -9.21 8.83
C ASP A 768 -34.81 -10.27 8.06
N ASP A 769 -34.18 -11.24 7.39
CA ASP A 769 -34.92 -12.33 6.76
C ASP A 769 -35.72 -13.15 7.80
N GLY A 770 -37.03 -13.16 7.65
CA GLY A 770 -37.96 -13.78 8.61
C GLY A 770 -38.71 -12.79 9.50
N ILE A 771 -38.38 -11.49 9.47
CA ILE A 771 -39.02 -10.45 10.29
C ILE A 771 -40.55 -10.43 10.12
N ASP A 772 -41.05 -10.68 8.91
CA ASP A 772 -42.50 -10.73 8.61
C ASP A 772 -43.21 -12.04 9.04
N ASP A 773 -42.50 -13.01 9.65
CA ASP A 773 -43.07 -14.29 10.09
C ASP A 773 -43.29 -14.27 11.62
N PRO A 774 -44.54 -14.12 12.11
CA PRO A 774 -44.80 -14.03 13.55
C PRO A 774 -44.33 -15.27 14.33
N GLN A 775 -44.28 -16.44 13.69
CA GLN A 775 -43.79 -17.65 14.36
C GLN A 775 -42.27 -17.65 14.54
N TYR A 776 -41.55 -16.91 13.70
CA TYR A 776 -40.12 -16.70 13.83
C TYR A 776 -39.82 -15.74 14.98
N LEU A 777 -40.51 -14.59 15.04
CA LEU A 777 -40.41 -13.62 16.14
C LEU A 777 -40.80 -14.25 17.49
N GLU A 778 -41.96 -14.91 17.58
CA GLU A 778 -42.40 -15.62 18.80
C GLU A 778 -41.37 -16.66 19.27
N ALA A 779 -40.62 -17.30 18.35
CA ALA A 779 -39.60 -18.27 18.71
C ALA A 779 -38.32 -17.62 19.27
N ILE A 780 -37.97 -16.42 18.80
CA ILE A 780 -36.86 -15.63 19.33
C ILE A 780 -37.22 -15.06 20.70
N GLU A 781 -38.40 -14.46 20.84
CA GLU A 781 -38.92 -13.97 22.13
C GLU A 781 -38.93 -15.07 23.17
N ALA A 782 -39.48 -16.25 22.85
CA ALA A 782 -39.51 -17.39 23.76
C ALA A 782 -38.10 -17.94 24.11
N PHE A 783 -37.10 -17.69 23.27
CA PHE A 783 -35.70 -18.02 23.58
C PHE A 783 -35.10 -17.02 24.57
N VAL A 784 -35.32 -15.72 24.34
CA VAL A 784 -34.86 -14.65 25.24
C VAL A 784 -35.53 -14.76 26.60
N GLU A 785 -36.86 -14.96 26.66
CA GLU A 785 -37.62 -15.22 27.90
C GLU A 785 -37.13 -16.47 28.66
N ALA A 786 -36.50 -17.43 27.96
CA ALA A 786 -35.88 -18.61 28.57
C ALA A 786 -34.45 -18.34 29.08
N GLY A 787 -34.00 -17.09 29.08
CA GLY A 787 -32.68 -16.62 29.52
C GLY A 787 -31.58 -16.89 28.49
N GLY A 788 -31.89 -16.87 27.20
CA GLY A 788 -30.91 -16.98 26.12
C GLY A 788 -30.51 -15.61 25.60
N ASP A 789 -29.21 -15.34 25.47
CA ASP A 789 -28.75 -14.02 25.04
C ASP A 789 -28.82 -13.88 23.52
N LEU A 790 -29.22 -12.70 23.07
CA LEU A 790 -29.39 -12.35 21.67
C LEU A 790 -28.28 -11.38 21.25
N VAL A 791 -27.68 -11.62 20.09
CA VAL A 791 -26.79 -10.69 19.41
C VAL A 791 -27.43 -10.33 18.07
N LEU A 792 -27.78 -9.06 17.91
CA LEU A 792 -28.29 -8.51 16.67
C LEU A 792 -27.19 -7.73 15.99
N THR A 793 -26.97 -8.00 14.70
CA THR A 793 -26.00 -7.27 13.90
C THR A 793 -26.51 -6.95 12.51
N ASP A 794 -25.94 -5.93 11.88
CA ASP A 794 -26.27 -5.48 10.53
C ASP A 794 -27.81 -5.29 10.41
N THR A 795 -28.46 -5.74 9.33
CA THR A 795 -29.93 -5.58 9.22
C THR A 795 -30.73 -6.42 10.21
N GLY A 796 -30.09 -7.35 10.93
CA GLY A 796 -30.69 -8.06 12.07
C GLY A 796 -31.12 -7.13 13.20
N VAL A 797 -30.53 -5.94 13.31
CA VAL A 797 -30.93 -4.91 14.29
C VAL A 797 -32.37 -4.44 14.09
N ASN A 798 -32.91 -4.52 12.87
CA ASN A 798 -34.32 -4.22 12.59
C ASN A 798 -35.31 -5.07 13.42
N LEU A 799 -34.88 -6.24 13.93
CA LEU A 799 -35.73 -7.06 14.80
C LEU A 799 -36.07 -6.36 16.12
N LEU A 800 -35.26 -5.42 16.61
CA LEU A 800 -35.55 -4.71 17.87
C LEU A 800 -36.92 -4.07 17.88
N ALA A 801 -37.34 -3.48 16.76
CA ALA A 801 -38.62 -2.80 16.61
C ALA A 801 -39.84 -3.74 16.60
N GLU A 802 -39.61 -5.06 16.48
CA GLU A 802 -40.67 -6.06 16.36
C GLU A 802 -40.74 -7.03 17.54
N LEU A 803 -39.75 -7.02 18.44
CA LEU A 803 -39.66 -7.93 19.58
C LEU A 803 -40.36 -7.36 20.83
N ASP A 804 -41.37 -8.06 21.35
CA ASP A 804 -42.09 -7.70 22.59
C ASP A 804 -41.46 -8.41 23.81
N VAL A 805 -40.16 -8.19 24.06
CA VAL A 805 -39.42 -8.79 25.17
C VAL A 805 -38.42 -7.81 25.81
N GLY A 806 -38.35 -7.83 27.15
CA GLY A 806 -37.39 -7.02 27.91
C GLY A 806 -37.46 -5.53 27.59
N ASP A 807 -36.30 -4.88 27.59
CA ASP A 807 -36.16 -3.47 27.24
C ASP A 807 -36.40 -3.22 25.74
N ALA A 808 -36.22 -4.23 24.87
CA ALA A 808 -36.46 -4.10 23.43
C ALA A 808 -37.92 -3.76 23.08
N ALA A 809 -38.89 -4.13 23.93
CA ALA A 809 -40.31 -3.80 23.75
C ALA A 809 -40.62 -2.28 23.77
N ALA A 810 -39.66 -1.45 24.16
CA ALA A 810 -39.76 0.01 24.14
C ALA A 810 -39.21 0.66 22.86
N ILE A 811 -38.55 -0.10 21.98
CA ILE A 811 -37.98 0.38 20.72
C ILE A 811 -39.04 0.27 19.62
N GLU A 812 -39.32 1.36 18.92
CA GLU A 812 -40.26 1.42 17.81
C GLU A 812 -39.54 1.40 16.46
N ALA A 813 -40.28 1.14 15.38
CA ALA A 813 -39.72 1.10 14.02
C ALA A 813 -39.10 2.43 13.57
N ASP A 814 -39.60 3.56 14.07
CA ASP A 814 -39.05 4.89 13.77
C ASP A 814 -37.73 5.15 14.54
N ASP A 815 -37.37 4.32 15.52
CA ASP A 815 -36.13 4.42 16.29
C ASP A 815 -34.97 3.65 15.65
N VAL A 816 -35.21 2.84 14.61
CA VAL A 816 -34.18 2.05 13.91
C VAL A 816 -34.04 2.54 12.48
N GLU A 817 -32.80 2.85 12.06
CA GLU A 817 -32.49 3.36 10.73
C GLU A 817 -31.35 2.55 10.10
N THR A 818 -31.45 2.26 8.79
CA THR A 818 -30.29 1.79 8.01
C THR A 818 -29.72 2.95 7.21
N ILE A 819 -28.44 3.21 7.40
CA ILE A 819 -27.68 4.29 6.79
C ILE A 819 -26.49 3.74 6.02
N ASP A 820 -25.99 4.53 5.07
CA ASP A 820 -24.67 4.31 4.47
C ASP A 820 -23.67 5.25 5.16
N VAL A 821 -22.53 4.70 5.56
CA VAL A 821 -21.38 5.42 6.10
C VAL A 821 -20.20 5.26 5.16
N GLN A 822 -19.19 6.14 5.29
CA GLN A 822 -17.97 6.00 4.50
C GLN A 822 -17.18 4.76 4.95
N PHE A 823 -17.03 4.61 6.27
CA PHE A 823 -16.33 3.50 6.89
C PHE A 823 -17.12 3.04 8.11
N ALA A 824 -17.26 1.73 8.28
CA ALA A 824 -17.97 1.13 9.40
C ALA A 824 -17.14 1.19 10.69
N ASN A 825 -17.20 2.35 11.35
CA ASN A 825 -16.47 2.64 12.58
C ASN A 825 -17.39 2.79 13.77
N LEU A 826 -16.78 2.62 14.95
CA LEU A 826 -17.38 3.00 16.21
C LEU A 826 -16.74 4.29 16.75
N ASP A 827 -17.55 5.33 16.82
CA ASP A 827 -17.26 6.65 17.39
C ASP A 827 -17.76 6.72 18.86
N ASP A 828 -17.46 7.82 19.56
CA ASP A 828 -17.85 8.09 20.97
C ASP A 828 -17.80 6.88 21.91
N ARG A 829 -16.69 6.14 21.85
CA ARG A 829 -16.51 4.84 22.53
C ARG A 829 -16.39 4.97 24.04
N ASP A 830 -17.18 4.19 24.78
CA ASP A 830 -17.03 3.98 26.22
C ASP A 830 -16.19 2.74 26.51
N PHE A 831 -14.87 2.92 26.72
CA PHE A 831 -13.95 1.81 27.00
C PHE A 831 -14.19 1.09 28.34
N ASP A 832 -15.03 1.62 29.23
CA ASP A 832 -15.48 0.89 30.42
C ASP A 832 -16.63 -0.08 30.10
N HIS A 833 -17.29 0.07 28.95
CA HIS A 833 -18.35 -0.80 28.50
C HIS A 833 -17.83 -2.20 28.14
N ARG A 834 -18.59 -3.24 28.49
CA ARG A 834 -18.19 -4.64 28.34
C ARG A 834 -17.93 -5.09 26.90
N LEU A 835 -18.60 -4.48 25.92
CA LEU A 835 -18.39 -4.76 24.50
C LEU A 835 -17.01 -4.32 24.02
N LEU A 836 -16.41 -3.32 24.66
CA LEU A 836 -15.10 -2.76 24.31
C LEU A 836 -13.96 -3.33 25.17
N ALA A 837 -14.22 -4.39 25.93
CA ALA A 837 -13.19 -5.04 26.74
C ALA A 837 -12.03 -5.56 25.88
N GLY A 838 -10.84 -4.99 26.07
CA GLY A 838 -9.62 -5.36 25.33
C GLY A 838 -9.40 -4.54 24.06
N ILE A 839 -10.26 -3.58 23.73
CA ILE A 839 -10.10 -2.66 22.61
C ILE A 839 -9.23 -1.46 23.03
N ARG A 840 -8.32 -1.04 22.14
CA ARG A 840 -7.42 0.10 22.36
C ARG A 840 -8.00 1.40 21.79
N PRO A 841 -7.58 2.59 22.28
CA PRO A 841 -8.08 3.87 21.81
C PRO A 841 -7.98 4.10 20.29
N ARG A 842 -6.92 3.62 19.64
CA ARG A 842 -6.72 3.75 18.19
C ARG A 842 -7.73 2.95 17.36
N GLN A 843 -8.16 1.79 17.84
CA GLN A 843 -8.97 0.83 17.08
C GLN A 843 -10.43 1.29 16.97
N ARG A 844 -10.88 1.66 15.76
CA ARG A 844 -12.22 2.21 15.47
C ARG A 844 -12.96 1.39 14.43
N GLU A 845 -12.24 0.92 13.41
CA GLU A 845 -12.81 0.19 12.29
C GLU A 845 -13.29 -1.20 12.71
N MET A 846 -14.52 -1.56 12.36
CA MET A 846 -15.12 -2.85 12.70
C MET A 846 -14.86 -3.91 11.62
N TRP A 847 -14.80 -3.51 10.35
CA TRP A 847 -14.49 -4.37 9.22
C TRP A 847 -13.97 -3.55 8.04
N LYS A 848 -13.25 -4.21 7.12
CA LYS A 848 -12.52 -3.61 6.01
C LYS A 848 -13.34 -3.72 4.72
N GLY A 849 -13.56 -2.60 4.05
CA GLY A 849 -14.60 -2.45 3.03
C GLY A 849 -14.26 -3.06 1.67
N SER A 850 -13.05 -2.78 1.20
CA SER A 850 -12.66 -3.00 -0.20
C SER A 850 -12.81 -4.44 -0.66
N GLN A 851 -12.47 -5.42 0.18
CA GLN A 851 -12.47 -6.86 -0.12
C GLN A 851 -13.89 -7.44 -0.24
N LEU A 852 -14.87 -6.72 0.33
CA LEU A 852 -16.29 -7.01 0.24
C LEU A 852 -16.99 -6.19 -0.85
N GLY A 853 -16.23 -5.46 -1.69
CA GLY A 853 -16.74 -4.65 -2.81
C GLY A 853 -17.34 -3.32 -2.40
N TYR A 854 -17.06 -2.84 -1.19
CA TYR A 854 -17.37 -1.48 -0.77
C TYR A 854 -16.22 -0.54 -1.13
N THR A 855 -16.54 0.71 -1.42
CA THR A 855 -15.57 1.68 -1.93
C THR A 855 -15.03 2.57 -0.82
N THR A 856 -14.21 3.56 -1.18
CA THR A 856 -13.80 4.65 -0.29
C THR A 856 -14.84 5.76 -0.17
N GLY A 857 -15.97 5.63 -0.88
CA GLY A 857 -17.11 6.54 -0.82
C GLY A 857 -18.07 6.20 0.33
N VAL A 858 -19.23 6.86 0.35
CA VAL A 858 -20.30 6.59 1.34
C VAL A 858 -21.20 5.47 0.83
N ASP A 859 -20.85 4.23 1.16
CA ASP A 859 -21.58 3.05 0.69
C ASP A 859 -21.54 1.83 1.63
N GLN A 860 -20.89 1.95 2.80
CA GLN A 860 -20.82 0.87 3.78
C GLN A 860 -22.07 0.88 4.65
N PRO A 861 -22.84 -0.21 4.73
CA PRO A 861 -24.12 -0.21 5.43
C PRO A 861 -23.94 -0.28 6.94
N ALA A 862 -24.78 0.45 7.67
CA ALA A 862 -24.94 0.31 9.11
C ALA A 862 -26.42 0.42 9.50
N THR A 863 -26.89 -0.46 10.37
CA THR A 863 -28.22 -0.35 10.99
C THR A 863 -28.05 0.12 12.42
N VAL A 864 -28.49 1.34 12.70
CA VAL A 864 -28.28 2.07 13.96
C VAL A 864 -29.61 2.29 14.69
N VAL A 865 -29.52 2.56 15.99
CA VAL A 865 -30.69 2.88 16.83
C VAL A 865 -30.59 4.31 17.35
N ASP A 866 -31.71 5.04 17.38
CA ASP A 866 -31.79 6.36 18.01
C ASP A 866 -31.34 6.28 19.47
N ARG A 867 -30.36 7.11 19.82
CA ARG A 867 -29.73 7.07 21.15
C ARG A 867 -30.68 7.42 22.27
N ASP A 868 -31.53 8.43 22.09
CA ASP A 868 -32.47 8.86 23.13
C ASP A 868 -33.50 7.74 23.41
N ALA A 869 -33.98 7.07 22.36
CA ALA A 869 -34.85 5.90 22.47
C ALA A 869 -34.15 4.72 23.15
N PHE A 870 -32.92 4.39 22.73
CA PHE A 870 -32.13 3.29 23.28
C PHE A 870 -31.85 3.46 24.78
N GLU A 871 -31.37 4.64 25.20
CA GLU A 871 -31.13 4.95 26.62
C GLU A 871 -32.46 5.01 27.41
N SER A 872 -33.55 5.50 26.81
CA SER A 872 -34.88 5.54 27.45
C SER A 872 -35.47 4.16 27.69
N ALA A 873 -35.17 3.20 26.81
CA ALA A 873 -35.51 1.80 26.98
C ALA A 873 -34.72 1.12 28.12
N GLY A 874 -33.60 1.72 28.56
CA GLY A 874 -32.71 1.18 29.58
C GLY A 874 -31.37 0.69 29.02
N GLY A 875 -31.10 0.92 27.74
CA GLY A 875 -29.88 0.47 27.06
C GLY A 875 -28.61 1.18 27.54
N ASP A 876 -27.52 0.43 27.53
CA ASP A 876 -26.16 0.89 27.80
C ASP A 876 -25.40 1.03 26.47
N VAL A 877 -24.84 2.22 26.20
CA VAL A 877 -24.24 2.55 24.91
C VAL A 877 -22.73 2.34 24.97
N ALA A 878 -22.22 1.47 24.09
CA ALA A 878 -20.78 1.24 23.96
C ALA A 878 -20.12 2.23 23.01
N GLY A 879 -20.83 2.68 21.98
CA GLY A 879 -20.36 3.66 21.01
C GLY A 879 -21.38 3.94 19.90
N THR A 880 -21.06 4.92 19.07
CA THR A 880 -21.94 5.47 18.04
C THR A 880 -21.42 5.21 16.63
N THR A 881 -22.27 5.27 15.60
CA THR A 881 -21.85 5.12 14.19
C THR A 881 -22.63 6.11 13.32
N GLY A 882 -21.90 6.91 12.53
CA GLY A 882 -22.53 7.85 11.59
C GLY A 882 -23.24 9.03 12.26
N GLY A 883 -22.89 9.37 13.51
CA GLY A 883 -23.42 10.49 14.28
C GLY A 883 -23.54 10.21 15.79
N GLU A 884 -23.40 11.22 16.64
CA GLU A 884 -23.44 11.09 18.12
C GLU A 884 -24.81 10.60 18.67
N ASP A 885 -25.86 10.73 17.86
CA ASP A 885 -27.26 10.35 18.14
C ASP A 885 -27.63 8.94 17.67
N ARG A 886 -26.68 8.19 17.11
CA ARG A 886 -26.89 6.89 16.48
C ARG A 886 -26.07 5.80 17.18
N VAL A 887 -26.73 4.94 17.94
CA VAL A 887 -26.09 3.81 18.63
C VAL A 887 -25.60 2.80 17.59
N GLY A 888 -24.28 2.64 17.51
CA GLY A 888 -23.60 1.65 16.67
C GLY A 888 -23.28 0.38 17.44
N ALA A 889 -23.06 0.47 18.75
CA ALA A 889 -22.92 -0.70 19.62
C ALA A 889 -23.49 -0.42 21.01
N GLY A 890 -24.19 -1.40 21.59
CA GLY A 890 -24.78 -1.28 22.92
C GLY A 890 -25.44 -2.56 23.41
N THR A 891 -25.96 -2.52 24.64
CA THR A 891 -26.69 -3.65 25.22
C THR A 891 -28.01 -3.22 25.88
N LEU A 892 -29.06 -4.01 25.67
CA LEU A 892 -30.35 -3.96 26.37
C LEU A 892 -30.50 -5.20 27.27
N GLU A 893 -31.35 -5.11 28.29
CA GLU A 893 -31.58 -6.23 29.22
C GLU A 893 -32.98 -6.84 29.03
N ALA A 894 -33.10 -8.14 29.28
CA ALA A 894 -34.35 -8.90 29.19
C ALA A 894 -34.43 -9.96 30.29
N ASP A 895 -34.84 -9.55 31.50
CA ASP A 895 -34.86 -10.37 32.71
C ASP A 895 -33.51 -11.03 33.03
N ASP A 896 -33.32 -12.31 32.66
CA ASP A 896 -32.10 -13.10 32.88
C ASP A 896 -31.23 -13.19 31.59
N ALA A 897 -31.59 -12.48 30.53
CA ALA A 897 -30.91 -12.46 29.23
C ALA A 897 -30.44 -11.05 28.85
N GLU A 898 -29.43 -10.99 27.97
CA GLU A 898 -28.89 -9.77 27.37
C GLU A 898 -29.24 -9.71 25.86
N ILE A 899 -29.51 -8.51 25.33
CA ILE A 899 -29.68 -8.25 23.90
C ILE A 899 -28.58 -7.27 23.46
N ASN A 900 -27.55 -7.78 22.79
CA ASN A 900 -26.42 -6.98 22.29
C ASN A 900 -26.67 -6.52 20.86
N VAL A 901 -26.31 -5.28 20.56
CA VAL A 901 -26.48 -4.64 19.25
C VAL A 901 -25.10 -4.28 18.71
N LEU A 902 -24.83 -4.68 17.46
CA LEU A 902 -23.63 -4.30 16.68
C LEU A 902 -24.09 -3.85 15.29
N GLY A 903 -24.18 -2.55 15.02
CA GLY A 903 -24.91 -2.02 13.85
C GLY A 903 -24.31 -2.35 12.48
N SER A 904 -23.02 -2.70 12.40
CA SER A 904 -22.35 -3.05 11.14
C SER A 904 -21.11 -3.88 11.43
N ILE A 905 -21.11 -5.17 11.08
CA ILE A 905 -19.95 -6.04 11.36
C ILE A 905 -19.78 -7.21 10.39
N LEU A 906 -20.89 -7.76 9.86
CA LEU A 906 -20.91 -8.89 8.95
C LEU A 906 -21.87 -8.60 7.78
N PRO A 907 -21.68 -7.48 7.05
CA PRO A 907 -22.54 -7.17 5.93
C PRO A 907 -22.29 -8.14 4.76
N PRO A 908 -23.30 -8.38 3.91
CA PRO A 908 -23.10 -9.18 2.70
C PRO A 908 -22.22 -8.44 1.69
N ALA A 909 -21.44 -9.18 0.90
CA ALA A 909 -20.67 -8.62 -0.20
C ALA A 909 -21.49 -7.77 -1.19
N ARG A 910 -20.86 -6.71 -1.73
CA ARG A 910 -21.41 -5.76 -2.69
C ARG A 910 -20.91 -6.02 -4.11
N GLN A 911 -21.77 -6.51 -5.00
CA GLN A 911 -21.39 -6.91 -6.37
C GLN A 911 -21.50 -5.78 -7.41
N THR A 912 -21.97 -4.60 -7.04
CA THR A 912 -22.30 -3.54 -8.00
C THR A 912 -21.09 -2.76 -8.49
N VAL A 913 -19.87 -3.11 -8.12
CA VAL A 913 -18.62 -2.45 -8.51
C VAL A 913 -17.76 -3.37 -9.39
N LEU A 914 -16.66 -2.88 -9.97
CA LEU A 914 -15.68 -3.75 -10.64
C LEU A 914 -14.96 -4.61 -9.58
N HIS A 915 -14.93 -5.93 -9.76
CA HIS A 915 -14.29 -6.87 -8.83
C HIS A 915 -13.77 -8.15 -9.51
N PRO A 916 -12.96 -8.03 -10.59
CA PRO A 916 -12.57 -9.17 -11.42
C PRO A 916 -11.88 -10.30 -10.66
N PHE A 917 -11.23 -10.01 -9.52
CA PHE A 917 -10.38 -10.96 -8.81
C PHE A 917 -11.07 -11.71 -7.66
N GLY A 918 -12.40 -11.65 -7.58
CA GLY A 918 -13.20 -12.33 -6.56
C GLY A 918 -13.65 -11.39 -5.44
N MET A 919 -14.27 -11.96 -4.41
CA MET A 919 -14.85 -11.26 -3.26
C MET A 919 -14.59 -12.09 -2.00
N ALA A 920 -14.48 -11.45 -0.83
CA ALA A 920 -14.30 -12.16 0.44
C ALA A 920 -15.65 -12.53 1.06
N ASP A 921 -15.65 -13.57 1.91
CA ASP A 921 -16.80 -13.90 2.77
C ASP A 921 -17.05 -12.83 3.82
N TYR A 922 -15.98 -12.40 4.48
CA TYR A 922 -15.94 -11.35 5.49
C TYR A 922 -14.53 -10.74 5.53
N ALA A 923 -14.41 -9.54 6.10
CA ALA A 923 -13.12 -8.88 6.30
C ALA A 923 -13.12 -8.13 7.65
N VAL A 924 -13.45 -8.85 8.71
CA VAL A 924 -13.59 -8.30 10.07
C VAL A 924 -12.21 -7.84 10.59
N SER A 925 -12.14 -6.67 11.21
CA SER A 925 -10.90 -6.17 11.82
C SER A 925 -10.61 -6.88 13.15
N PHE A 926 -9.43 -6.68 13.76
CA PHE A 926 -9.17 -7.16 15.12
C PHE A 926 -10.23 -6.68 16.12
N MET A 927 -10.62 -5.40 16.02
CA MET A 927 -11.66 -4.82 16.86
C MET A 927 -13.02 -5.47 16.63
N GLY A 928 -13.45 -5.62 15.37
CA GLY A 928 -14.71 -6.27 15.04
C GLY A 928 -14.76 -7.70 15.56
N HIS A 929 -13.68 -8.45 15.39
CA HIS A 929 -13.59 -9.83 15.87
C HIS A 929 -13.76 -9.89 17.40
N THR A 930 -13.10 -8.95 18.10
CA THR A 930 -13.20 -8.83 19.55
C THR A 930 -14.58 -8.35 20.01
N LEU A 931 -15.24 -7.45 19.29
CA LEU A 931 -16.63 -7.03 19.54
C LEU A 931 -17.60 -8.21 19.46
N ILE A 932 -17.53 -9.04 18.41
CA ILE A 932 -18.37 -10.23 18.26
C ILE A 932 -18.15 -11.18 19.44
N CYS A 933 -16.90 -11.47 19.80
CA CYS A 933 -16.57 -12.33 20.92
C CYS A 933 -17.08 -11.75 22.26
N ASN A 934 -16.95 -10.44 22.48
CA ASN A 934 -17.42 -9.77 23.69
C ASN A 934 -18.95 -9.78 23.80
N ALA A 935 -19.67 -9.59 22.69
CA ALA A 935 -21.13 -9.70 22.63
C ALA A 935 -21.61 -11.13 22.94
N LEU A 936 -20.87 -12.15 22.47
CA LEU A 936 -21.10 -13.54 22.82
C LEU A 936 -20.69 -13.90 24.25
N GLY A 937 -19.94 -13.01 24.94
CA GLY A 937 -19.42 -13.26 26.28
C GLY A 937 -18.32 -14.32 26.29
N PHE A 938 -17.52 -14.37 25.23
CA PHE A 938 -16.41 -15.30 25.05
C PHE A 938 -15.07 -14.66 25.41
N GLU A 939 -14.08 -15.50 25.67
CA GLU A 939 -12.70 -15.09 25.93
C GLU A 939 -11.79 -15.68 24.85
N GLN A 940 -11.15 -14.81 24.09
CA GLN A 940 -10.13 -15.20 23.12
C GLN A 940 -8.80 -15.39 23.84
N ARG A 941 -8.02 -16.39 23.43
CA ARG A 941 -6.78 -16.80 24.10
C ARG A 941 -5.68 -17.05 23.09
N ARG A 942 -4.54 -16.41 23.32
CA ARG A 942 -3.36 -16.51 22.48
C ARG A 942 -2.28 -17.36 23.13
N TYR A 943 -1.73 -18.30 22.38
CA TYR A 943 -0.63 -19.13 22.81
C TYR A 943 0.59 -18.96 21.91
N ARG A 944 1.76 -19.00 22.53
CA ARG A 944 3.06 -19.02 21.84
C ARG A 944 3.91 -20.12 22.46
N ASN A 945 4.41 -21.04 21.65
CA ASN A 945 5.13 -22.24 22.09
C ASN A 945 4.36 -23.02 23.18
N GLY A 946 3.02 -23.05 23.05
CA GLY A 946 2.10 -23.68 23.99
C GLY A 946 1.82 -22.92 25.31
N GLU A 947 2.41 -21.73 25.52
CA GLU A 947 2.16 -20.89 26.69
C GLU A 947 1.12 -19.81 26.40
N LEU A 948 0.13 -19.65 27.28
CA LEU A 948 -0.88 -18.58 27.19
C LEU A 948 -0.21 -17.23 27.46
N VAL A 949 -0.06 -16.41 26.42
CA VAL A 949 0.58 -15.09 26.51
C VAL A 949 -0.43 -13.96 26.70
N ARG A 950 -1.66 -14.13 26.18
CA ARG A 950 -2.65 -13.05 26.17
C ARG A 950 -4.09 -13.54 26.10
N THR A 951 -5.02 -12.72 26.59
CA THR A 951 -6.46 -12.96 26.53
C THR A 951 -7.22 -11.67 26.21
N TYR A 952 -8.29 -11.78 25.42
CA TYR A 952 -9.20 -10.68 25.08
C TYR A 952 -10.64 -11.07 25.43
N GLY A 953 -11.41 -10.10 25.94
CA GLY A 953 -12.75 -10.37 26.45
C GLY A 953 -12.74 -11.15 27.77
N LYS A 954 -13.93 -11.61 28.18
CA LYS A 954 -14.15 -12.38 29.41
C LYS A 954 -15.34 -13.32 29.24
N ILE A 955 -15.23 -14.53 29.79
CA ILE A 955 -16.35 -15.46 29.90
C ILE A 955 -17.43 -14.85 30.81
N ARG A 956 -18.64 -14.63 30.29
CA ARG A 956 -19.74 -14.00 31.03
C ARG A 956 -21.03 -14.74 30.86
#